data_AF-A0A512M773-F1
#
_entry.id   AF-A0A512M773-F1
#
_cell.length_a   1.000
_cell.length_b   1.000
_cell.length_c   1.000
_cell.angle_alpha   90.00
_cell.angle_beta   90.00
_cell.angle_gamma   90.00
#
_symmetry.space_group_name_H-M   'P 1'
#
loop_
_entity.id
_entity.type
_entity.pdbx_description
1 polymer ?
#
loop_
_entity_poly.entity_id
_entity_poly.type
_entity_poly.pdbx_seq_one_letter_code
_entity_poly.pdbx_strand_id
1 'polypeptide(L)'
;MKTSNLLSLGGLIALSLTGCKPPDNSAADEARRQMEQNQATYAQQAAEMQQRSEALQKQLADLQRAMQDKENADLKARLEGLQQENDRLLADAEAARKKSDQLRDELARTPVNVPVAAPYVPEPVVDQPWVDPDADYSMFYDSLNPHGRWLDVDGYGYAFRPDYADRSTWRPYTDGRWAWTDQGWAWDSNEPFGWATYHYGRWVKVNRHGWLWVPGRQWAPAWVSWRSGSDYVGWAPLPPSAGYGSIGHDCDTRYGLSPSSYTFINASNFGRGSYVNVSLSITNITSFFSQTINVTNIVQVPQRDICIQRGGPQLDWLEKRIGGRVVRAPVQVVRNLERPVDFRQDRDRPNFIAAPMPSGRADRGRGDQGKGRGPAPRVVSERVSKPVIVDAWKDVPDNKRDDLRRTVDRQSKQPQPKPVIADVPKLPDPLPEQPRQPGTPGRPGRRPGENEPEVRPGIPVPNVPNLPNANVPNMPQMPAGIPGRDRDREPGRGGRPGQGQMPDLQITQDAANKAELARRAAETRMQEAQADREKQIATQQQELARRQAETTAMQQRIAEQQRRAQEDLAKKAADMSAKEAAALKEKQAAEMAAQQQELARKQAEAVAMQQQITEQEKKAGEARAQQEALMKQRQEEAKKAREAAMAAQAEAKEVETRRQREGEEAAKAQQMASQQAQQEALQQRQAAMAAQEEQARRQQAAMRDQQEQQQQAAMKAAQEEALRRQQEAAGMKQQQEAAAQREALMQQQREAAQMEAAQREAAHREAAQRAAQEAAMKQQQEMAERQRQAELQRQQQEAAQRAAQEAAMKQAQEQAERQRQAELQRQQQEAAMRQQQEAAERQREAMQQAQREAAERAQREAMERAREEGARRQQEEGNRQRENMRRQQEDGERQRDESMRRQQEDASRRAAEDSRRRADENSRRR
;
A
#
# COMPACT_ATOMS: atom_id res chain seq x y z
N MET A 1 51.30 -17.29 0.99
CA MET A 1 51.10 -17.74 -0.40
C MET A 1 50.92 -16.48 -1.26
N LYS A 2 51.73 -16.33 -2.32
CA LYS A 2 51.32 -16.23 -3.75
C LYS A 2 50.31 -15.10 -4.07
N THR A 3 50.49 -14.21 -5.06
CA THR A 3 51.55 -13.91 -6.06
C THR A 3 51.18 -12.54 -6.70
N SER A 4 52.09 -11.57 -6.85
CA SER A 4 52.79 -11.20 -8.11
C SER A 4 51.87 -10.63 -9.22
N ASN A 5 52.03 -9.36 -9.66
CA ASN A 5 52.95 -8.81 -10.71
C ASN A 5 52.13 -8.39 -11.95
N LEU A 6 52.53 -7.56 -12.94
CA LEU A 6 53.61 -6.59 -13.21
C LEU A 6 53.17 -5.79 -14.48
N LEU A 7 53.56 -4.52 -14.74
CA LEU A 7 54.59 -4.03 -15.71
C LEU A 7 54.12 -2.62 -16.21
N SER A 8 54.90 -1.75 -16.87
CA SER A 8 56.33 -1.39 -16.85
C SER A 8 56.62 -0.27 -17.90
N LEU A 9 57.83 0.30 -17.86
CA LEU A 9 58.55 1.00 -18.96
C LEU A 9 58.03 2.35 -19.49
N GLY A 10 58.65 3.43 -19.00
CA GLY A 10 58.94 4.64 -19.79
C GLY A 10 60.43 4.66 -20.18
N GLY A 11 60.74 4.85 -21.46
CA GLY A 11 62.10 4.83 -22.00
C GLY A 11 62.77 6.21 -22.08
N LEU A 12 64.08 6.23 -21.87
CA LEU A 12 64.97 7.39 -22.10
C LEU A 12 65.09 7.73 -23.60
N ILE A 13 65.42 8.99 -23.90
CA ILE A 13 66.69 9.40 -24.54
C ILE A 13 66.78 10.93 -24.55
N ALA A 14 67.94 11.45 -24.16
CA ALA A 14 68.35 12.83 -24.42
C ALA A 14 69.65 12.78 -25.23
N LEU A 15 69.75 13.57 -26.30
CA LEU A 15 70.99 13.75 -27.05
C LEU A 15 71.00 15.12 -27.76
N SER A 16 72.03 15.90 -27.44
CA SER A 16 72.37 17.18 -28.06
C SER A 16 73.02 17.02 -29.44
N LEU A 17 72.96 18.07 -30.29
CA LEU A 17 74.15 18.75 -30.85
C LEU A 17 73.78 19.80 -31.94
N THR A 18 74.37 20.99 -31.79
CA THR A 18 75.07 21.83 -32.79
C THR A 18 74.49 22.06 -34.21
N GLY A 19 73.95 23.26 -34.40
CA GLY A 19 74.24 24.25 -35.46
C GLY A 19 74.56 23.86 -36.92
N CYS A 20 73.71 24.32 -37.86
CA CYS A 20 74.11 25.03 -39.09
C CYS A 20 72.90 25.75 -39.78
N LYS A 21 73.14 26.93 -40.35
CA LYS A 21 72.26 27.72 -41.28
C LYS A 21 72.64 27.36 -42.74
N PRO A 22 71.97 27.83 -43.83
CA PRO A 22 70.73 28.63 -43.98
C PRO A 22 69.64 27.81 -44.74
N PRO A 23 68.86 28.24 -45.79
CA PRO A 23 68.79 29.48 -46.59
C PRO A 23 67.83 30.55 -46.02
N ASP A 24 67.46 31.56 -46.81
CA ASP A 24 66.37 32.51 -46.55
C ASP A 24 65.00 31.88 -46.82
N ASN A 25 64.09 32.05 -45.87
CA ASN A 25 62.75 31.45 -45.91
C ASN A 25 61.72 32.43 -45.34
N SER A 26 61.75 33.71 -45.72
CA SER A 26 60.89 34.75 -45.10
C SER A 26 59.41 34.38 -45.07
N ALA A 27 58.87 33.83 -46.16
CA ALA A 27 57.50 33.33 -46.21
C ALA A 27 57.24 32.11 -45.31
N ALA A 28 58.22 31.22 -45.12
CA ALA A 28 58.08 30.05 -44.24
C ALA A 28 58.28 30.41 -42.76
N ASP A 29 59.13 31.39 -42.45
CA ASP A 29 59.29 31.95 -41.11
C ASP A 29 58.10 32.84 -40.72
N GLU A 30 57.50 33.57 -41.66
CA GLU A 30 56.22 34.26 -41.46
C GLU A 30 55.07 33.27 -41.24
N ALA A 31 54.97 32.21 -42.06
CA ALA A 31 53.98 31.15 -41.84
C ALA A 31 54.18 30.42 -40.50
N ARG A 32 55.42 30.20 -40.05
CA ARG A 32 55.72 29.68 -38.72
C ARG A 32 55.28 30.63 -37.61
N ARG A 33 55.60 31.93 -37.71
CA ARG A 33 55.15 32.95 -36.74
C ARG A 33 53.63 33.06 -36.69
N GLN A 34 52.94 32.94 -37.82
CA GLN A 34 51.47 32.91 -37.87
C GLN A 34 50.92 31.62 -37.23
N MET A 35 51.54 30.46 -37.46
CA MET A 35 51.15 29.21 -36.78
C MET A 35 51.43 29.27 -35.26
N GLU A 36 52.54 29.85 -34.82
CA GLU A 36 52.86 30.06 -33.41
C GLU A 36 51.89 31.06 -32.75
N GLN A 37 51.54 32.15 -33.44
CA GLN A 37 50.51 33.09 -32.97
C GLN A 37 49.14 32.42 -32.87
N ASN A 38 48.71 31.68 -33.89
CA ASN A 38 47.46 30.92 -33.86
C ASN A 38 47.48 29.87 -32.72
N GLN A 39 48.58 29.14 -32.54
CA GLN A 39 48.76 28.19 -31.45
C GLN A 39 48.70 28.88 -30.08
N ALA A 40 49.28 30.07 -29.93
CA ALA A 40 49.19 30.87 -28.70
C ALA A 40 47.75 31.36 -28.45
N THR A 41 47.02 31.79 -29.48
CA THR A 41 45.59 32.16 -29.36
C THR A 41 44.73 30.95 -28.98
N TYR A 42 44.94 29.78 -29.58
CA TYR A 42 44.23 28.55 -29.19
C TYR A 42 44.59 28.10 -27.78
N ALA A 43 45.85 28.26 -27.35
CA ALA A 43 46.26 27.98 -25.97
C ALA A 43 45.62 28.94 -24.96
N GLN A 44 45.49 30.23 -25.30
CA GLN A 44 44.76 31.21 -24.48
C GLN A 44 43.27 30.88 -24.38
N GLN A 45 42.62 30.54 -25.50
CA GLN A 45 41.22 30.11 -25.51
C GLN A 45 41.00 28.83 -24.69
N ALA A 46 41.92 27.87 -24.75
CA ALA A 46 41.87 26.67 -23.91
C ALA A 46 41.99 27.00 -22.42
N ALA A 47 42.92 27.89 -22.04
CA ALA A 47 43.08 28.33 -20.66
C ALA A 47 41.85 29.10 -20.13
N GLU A 48 41.25 29.97 -20.94
CA GLU A 48 40.03 30.71 -20.58
C GLU A 48 38.82 29.77 -20.42
N MET A 49 38.64 28.82 -21.33
CA MET A 49 37.61 27.77 -21.21
C MET A 49 37.80 26.94 -19.94
N GLN A 50 39.05 26.58 -19.61
CA GLN A 50 39.37 25.83 -18.40
C GLN A 50 39.03 26.64 -17.13
N GLN A 51 39.48 27.90 -17.02
CA GLN A 51 39.13 28.76 -15.89
C GLN A 51 37.62 28.96 -15.74
N ARG A 52 36.88 29.10 -16.86
CA ARG A 52 35.42 29.19 -16.85
C ARG A 52 34.77 27.88 -16.38
N SER A 53 35.33 26.73 -16.74
CA SER A 53 34.86 25.42 -16.26
C SER A 53 35.10 25.22 -14.76
N GLU A 54 36.24 25.66 -14.24
CA GLU A 54 36.59 25.59 -12.82
C GLU A 54 35.69 26.52 -11.98
N ALA A 55 35.38 27.72 -12.50
CA ALA A 55 34.42 28.64 -11.91
C ALA A 55 33.00 28.04 -11.84
N LEU A 56 32.53 27.39 -12.91
CA LEU A 56 31.24 26.69 -12.93
C LEU A 56 31.18 25.50 -11.96
N GLN A 57 32.26 24.71 -11.87
CA GLN A 57 32.37 23.62 -10.89
C GLN A 57 32.30 24.14 -9.45
N LYS A 58 32.97 25.28 -9.17
CA LYS A 58 32.90 25.94 -7.87
C LYS A 58 31.48 26.41 -7.54
N GLN A 59 30.79 27.06 -8.49
CA GLN A 59 29.39 27.48 -8.31
C GLN A 59 28.45 26.29 -8.06
N LEU A 60 28.66 25.15 -8.72
CA LEU A 60 27.90 23.92 -8.48
C LEU A 60 28.15 23.35 -7.09
N ALA A 61 29.40 23.32 -6.62
CA ALA A 61 29.75 22.86 -5.28
C ALA A 61 29.17 23.76 -4.18
N ASP A 62 29.25 25.09 -4.35
CA ASP A 62 28.68 26.07 -3.42
C ASP A 62 27.14 25.94 -3.37
N LEU A 63 26.47 25.72 -4.51
CA LEU A 63 25.02 25.48 -4.57
C LEU A 63 24.61 24.15 -3.90
N GLN A 64 25.37 23.08 -4.13
CA GLN A 64 25.13 21.79 -3.48
C GLN A 64 25.26 21.88 -1.96
N ARG A 65 26.29 22.60 -1.47
CA ARG A 65 26.49 22.84 -0.05
C ARG A 65 25.35 23.65 0.57
N ALA A 66 24.92 24.73 -0.10
CA ALA A 66 23.79 25.53 0.36
C ALA A 66 22.46 24.74 0.42
N MET A 67 22.23 23.79 -0.51
CA MET A 67 21.09 22.87 -0.43
C MET A 67 21.19 21.92 0.76
N GLN A 68 22.35 21.29 0.96
CA GLN A 68 22.57 20.38 2.10
C GLN A 68 22.45 21.09 3.45
N ASP A 69 23.02 22.27 3.60
CA ASP A 69 22.94 23.05 4.84
C ASP A 69 21.49 23.45 5.15
N LYS A 70 20.69 23.77 4.13
CA LYS A 70 19.25 24.03 4.28
C LYS A 70 18.44 22.78 4.64
N GLU A 71 18.67 21.66 3.96
CA GLU A 71 18.00 20.39 4.29
C GLU A 71 18.34 19.93 5.71
N ASN A 72 19.61 20.06 6.12
CA ASN A 72 20.05 19.76 7.49
C ASN A 72 19.39 20.67 8.53
N ALA A 73 19.21 21.96 8.23
CA ALA A 73 18.49 22.89 9.10
C ALA A 73 17.00 22.55 9.23
N ASP A 74 16.31 22.28 8.10
CA ASP A 74 14.90 21.89 8.08
C ASP A 74 14.66 20.53 8.78
N LEU A 75 15.58 19.57 8.62
CA LEU A 75 15.54 18.28 9.33
C LEU A 75 15.77 18.45 10.83
N LYS A 76 16.71 19.31 11.24
CA LYS A 76 16.96 19.60 12.66
C LYS A 76 15.74 20.28 13.31
N ALA A 77 15.13 21.27 12.65
CA ALA A 77 13.91 21.92 13.13
C ALA A 77 12.73 20.94 13.27
N ARG A 78 12.61 19.96 12.35
CA ARG A 78 11.62 18.88 12.47
C ARG A 78 11.91 17.92 13.62
N LEU A 79 13.19 17.59 13.87
CA LEU A 79 13.59 16.76 15.01
C LEU A 79 13.25 17.44 16.34
N GLU A 80 13.59 18.72 16.47
CA GLU A 80 13.30 19.52 17.67
C GLU A 80 11.78 19.67 17.89
N GLY A 81 11.00 19.88 16.83
CA GLY A 81 9.53 19.90 16.90
C GLY A 81 8.92 18.57 17.36
N LEU A 82 9.42 17.43 16.84
CA LEU A 82 8.98 16.10 17.27
C LEU A 82 9.38 15.79 18.72
N GLN A 83 10.53 16.27 19.19
CA GLN A 83 10.93 16.14 20.59
C GLN A 83 10.01 16.96 21.51
N GLN A 84 9.69 18.21 21.16
CA GLN A 84 8.74 19.03 21.92
C GLN A 84 7.33 18.44 21.97
N GLU A 85 6.85 17.83 20.88
CA GLU A 85 5.57 17.11 20.86
C GLU A 85 5.59 15.88 21.78
N ASN A 86 6.69 15.13 21.80
CA ASN A 86 6.86 13.96 22.66
C ASN A 86 6.93 14.35 24.16
N ASP A 87 7.68 15.39 24.50
CA ASP A 87 7.75 15.94 25.86
C ASP A 87 6.38 16.45 26.35
N ARG A 88 5.60 17.08 25.46
CA ARG A 88 4.22 17.49 25.74
C ARG A 88 3.31 16.28 26.01
N LEU A 89 3.40 15.23 25.19
CA LEU A 89 2.61 14.01 25.38
C LEU A 89 2.96 13.29 26.69
N LEU A 90 4.24 13.32 27.11
CA LEU A 90 4.66 12.84 28.43
C LEU A 90 4.04 13.65 29.57
N ALA A 91 4.05 14.99 29.48
CA ALA A 91 3.42 15.86 30.47
C ALA A 91 1.89 15.65 30.56
N ASP A 92 1.20 15.55 29.41
CA ASP A 92 -0.24 15.27 29.35
C ASP A 92 -0.56 13.88 29.94
N ALA A 93 0.29 12.87 29.72
CA ALA A 93 0.14 11.53 30.30
C ALA A 93 0.36 11.53 31.83
N GLU A 94 1.29 12.31 32.37
CA GLU A 94 1.45 12.48 33.81
C GLU A 94 0.28 13.23 34.46
N ALA A 95 -0.25 14.26 33.79
CA ALA A 95 -1.45 14.97 34.24
C ALA A 95 -2.66 14.02 34.30
N ALA A 96 -2.83 13.15 33.29
CA ALA A 96 -3.86 12.13 33.27
C ALA A 96 -3.69 11.10 34.42
N ARG A 97 -2.46 10.66 34.72
CA ARG A 97 -2.18 9.79 35.88
C ARG A 97 -2.54 10.45 37.20
N LYS A 98 -2.06 11.67 37.45
CA LYS A 98 -2.38 12.46 38.67
C LYS A 98 -3.89 12.63 38.85
N LYS A 99 -4.64 12.86 37.75
CA LYS A 99 -6.12 12.94 37.79
C LYS A 99 -6.78 11.58 38.07
N SER A 100 -6.23 10.49 37.56
CA SER A 100 -6.69 9.13 37.87
C SER A 100 -6.47 8.75 39.34
N ASP A 101 -5.33 9.15 39.92
CA ASP A 101 -5.02 8.88 41.32
C ASP A 101 -5.88 9.74 42.25
N GLN A 102 -6.14 11.02 41.90
CA GLN A 102 -7.10 11.87 42.60
C GLN A 102 -8.51 11.26 42.62
N LEU A 103 -9.02 10.79 41.47
CA LEU A 103 -10.32 10.11 41.41
C LEU A 103 -10.33 8.80 42.22
N ARG A 104 -9.21 8.07 42.25
CA ARG A 104 -9.07 6.85 43.07
C ARG A 104 -9.16 7.17 44.57
N ASP A 105 -8.54 8.25 45.02
CA ASP A 105 -8.61 8.71 46.41
C ASP A 105 -9.99 9.27 46.77
N GLU A 106 -10.71 9.90 45.84
CA GLU A 106 -12.12 10.30 46.03
C GLU A 106 -13.06 9.09 46.14
N LEU A 107 -12.88 8.08 45.29
CA LEU A 107 -13.62 6.80 45.40
C LEU A 107 -13.27 6.05 46.70
N ALA A 108 -12.03 6.13 47.19
CA ALA A 108 -11.63 5.50 48.45
C ALA A 108 -12.26 6.17 49.69
N ARG A 109 -12.71 7.42 49.57
CA ARG A 109 -13.31 8.21 50.67
C ARG A 109 -14.84 8.15 50.71
N THR A 110 -15.48 7.51 49.74
CA THR A 110 -16.96 7.39 49.66
C THR A 110 -17.42 5.99 50.08
N PRO A 111 -17.97 5.81 51.30
CA PRO A 111 -18.48 4.51 51.74
C PRO A 111 -19.80 4.18 51.04
N VAL A 112 -19.74 3.34 50.00
CA VAL A 112 -20.91 2.88 49.23
C VAL A 112 -21.10 1.38 49.41
N ASN A 113 -22.14 1.00 50.16
CA ASN A 113 -22.61 -0.38 50.25
C ASN A 113 -23.64 -0.64 49.12
N VAL A 114 -23.17 -1.08 47.95
CA VAL A 114 -24.02 -1.52 46.82
C VAL A 114 -23.37 -2.75 46.16
N PRO A 115 -24.13 -3.80 45.77
CA PRO A 115 -23.56 -4.99 45.14
C PRO A 115 -22.90 -4.71 43.78
N VAL A 116 -21.82 -5.41 43.49
CA VAL A 116 -21.02 -5.23 42.27
C VAL A 116 -21.82 -5.60 41.01
N ALA A 117 -22.13 -4.61 40.18
CA ALA A 117 -22.53 -4.79 38.79
C ALA A 117 -21.29 -4.72 37.87
N ALA A 118 -21.27 -5.54 36.82
CA ALA A 118 -20.16 -5.62 35.87
C ALA A 118 -19.99 -4.31 35.06
N PRO A 119 -18.76 -3.99 34.59
CA PRO A 119 -18.52 -2.75 33.86
C PRO A 119 -19.33 -2.67 32.57
N TYR A 120 -20.08 -1.57 32.43
CA TYR A 120 -20.84 -1.22 31.24
C TYR A 120 -19.89 -0.98 30.05
N VAL A 121 -19.77 -1.97 29.18
CA VAL A 121 -19.41 -1.74 27.78
C VAL A 121 -20.62 -1.03 27.16
N PRO A 122 -20.46 0.08 26.41
CA PRO A 122 -21.55 0.61 25.61
C PRO A 122 -21.93 -0.45 24.57
N GLU A 123 -23.04 -1.14 24.80
CA GLU A 123 -23.64 -1.97 23.77
C GLU A 123 -23.92 -1.07 22.55
N PRO A 124 -23.63 -1.53 21.31
CA PRO A 124 -24.02 -0.78 20.14
C PRO A 124 -25.55 -0.69 20.17
N VAL A 125 -26.06 0.53 20.37
CA VAL A 125 -27.50 0.80 20.33
C VAL A 125 -27.95 0.62 18.89
N VAL A 126 -28.42 -0.59 18.57
CA VAL A 126 -29.02 -0.93 17.27
C VAL A 126 -30.48 -0.46 17.28
N ASP A 127 -30.68 0.85 17.42
CA ASP A 127 -32.01 1.47 17.50
C ASP A 127 -32.85 1.31 16.23
N GLN A 128 -32.24 0.86 15.12
CA GLN A 128 -32.97 0.39 13.95
C GLN A 128 -32.39 -0.92 13.41
N PRO A 129 -33.24 -1.92 13.08
CA PRO A 129 -32.79 -3.16 12.47
C PRO A 129 -32.18 -2.87 11.08
N TRP A 130 -31.06 -3.52 10.78
CA TRP A 130 -30.44 -3.50 9.44
C TRP A 130 -31.40 -3.96 8.34
N VAL A 131 -32.22 -4.95 8.68
CA VAL A 131 -33.25 -5.54 7.83
C VAL A 131 -34.45 -4.60 7.82
N ASP A 132 -34.70 -3.98 6.66
CA ASP A 132 -35.92 -3.20 6.41
C ASP A 132 -37.15 -4.13 6.57
N PRO A 133 -38.04 -3.87 7.56
CA PRO A 133 -39.18 -4.75 7.82
C PRO A 133 -40.23 -4.72 6.70
N ASP A 134 -40.23 -3.68 5.85
CA ASP A 134 -41.14 -3.51 4.72
C ASP A 134 -40.60 -4.06 3.39
N ALA A 135 -39.46 -4.77 3.45
CA ALA A 135 -38.84 -5.43 2.31
C ALA A 135 -39.39 -6.84 2.05
N ASP A 136 -39.37 -7.25 0.78
CA ASP A 136 -39.51 -8.65 0.42
C ASP A 136 -38.13 -9.26 0.15
N TYR A 137 -37.75 -10.22 1.00
CA TYR A 137 -36.51 -11.00 0.89
C TYR A 137 -36.77 -12.45 0.42
N SER A 138 -38.01 -12.81 0.05
CA SER A 138 -38.41 -14.18 -0.33
C SER A 138 -37.54 -14.80 -1.41
N MET A 139 -37.11 -13.97 -2.37
CA MET A 139 -36.17 -14.31 -3.43
C MET A 139 -34.86 -14.93 -2.90
N PHE A 140 -34.33 -14.41 -1.80
CA PHE A 140 -33.13 -14.96 -1.16
C PHE A 140 -33.44 -16.20 -0.35
N TYR A 141 -34.55 -16.23 0.39
CA TYR A 141 -34.92 -17.36 1.23
C TYR A 141 -35.01 -18.67 0.43
N ASP A 142 -35.79 -18.66 -0.66
CA ASP A 142 -35.99 -19.86 -1.48
C ASP A 142 -34.72 -20.24 -2.26
N SER A 143 -33.98 -19.26 -2.79
CA SER A 143 -32.80 -19.52 -3.63
C SER A 143 -31.55 -19.94 -2.85
N LEU A 144 -31.40 -19.53 -1.59
CA LEU A 144 -30.22 -19.84 -0.78
C LEU A 144 -30.40 -21.07 0.11
N ASN A 145 -31.63 -21.53 0.36
CA ASN A 145 -31.94 -22.69 1.17
C ASN A 145 -31.19 -24.00 0.79
N PRO A 146 -30.81 -24.26 -0.49
CA PRO A 146 -30.01 -25.43 -0.86
C PRO A 146 -28.51 -25.33 -0.55
N HIS A 147 -28.02 -24.22 0.00
CA HIS A 147 -26.58 -23.91 0.13
C HIS A 147 -26.15 -23.54 1.55
N GLY A 148 -27.05 -23.68 2.53
CA GLY A 148 -26.85 -23.29 3.90
C GLY A 148 -28.15 -23.25 4.69
N ARG A 149 -28.09 -22.67 5.89
CA ARG A 149 -29.19 -22.63 6.85
C ARG A 149 -29.55 -21.21 7.27
N TRP A 150 -30.85 -20.96 7.44
CA TRP A 150 -31.38 -19.70 7.95
C TRP A 150 -31.51 -19.72 9.47
N LEU A 151 -31.11 -18.63 10.12
CA LEU A 151 -31.10 -18.44 11.56
C LEU A 151 -31.91 -17.18 11.91
N ASP A 152 -32.76 -17.24 12.94
CA ASP A 152 -33.40 -16.04 13.50
C ASP A 152 -32.47 -15.42 14.55
N VAL A 153 -31.71 -14.40 14.16
CA VAL A 153 -30.68 -13.79 15.01
C VAL A 153 -31.23 -12.50 15.61
N ASP A 154 -31.20 -12.39 16.94
CA ASP A 154 -31.76 -11.21 17.60
C ASP A 154 -31.00 -9.93 17.22
N GLY A 155 -31.72 -8.81 17.07
CA GLY A 155 -31.18 -7.56 16.50
C GLY A 155 -30.86 -7.58 14.99
N TYR A 156 -30.63 -8.74 14.37
CA TYR A 156 -30.30 -8.86 12.93
C TYR A 156 -31.43 -9.44 12.06
N GLY A 157 -32.43 -10.11 12.64
CA GLY A 157 -33.48 -10.80 11.88
C GLY A 157 -32.99 -12.11 11.27
N TYR A 158 -33.57 -12.49 10.13
CA TYR A 158 -33.20 -13.73 9.44
C TYR A 158 -31.83 -13.61 8.75
N ALA A 159 -30.82 -14.29 9.27
CA ALA A 159 -29.48 -14.35 8.72
C ALA A 159 -29.18 -15.73 8.11
N PHE A 160 -28.45 -15.77 7.00
CA PHE A 160 -28.04 -16.99 6.32
C PHE A 160 -26.63 -17.41 6.73
N ARG A 161 -26.45 -18.69 7.08
CA ARG A 161 -25.15 -19.33 7.26
C ARG A 161 -24.91 -20.31 6.11
N PRO A 162 -23.98 -20.03 5.17
CA PRO A 162 -23.57 -21.01 4.17
C PRO A 162 -22.94 -22.24 4.84
N ASP A 163 -23.11 -23.43 4.26
CA ASP A 163 -22.47 -24.65 4.81
C ASP A 163 -20.93 -24.57 4.76
N TYR A 164 -20.38 -23.77 3.83
CA TYR A 164 -18.95 -23.46 3.76
C TYR A 164 -18.41 -22.79 5.04
N ALA A 165 -19.26 -22.07 5.78
CA ALA A 165 -18.89 -21.43 7.04
C ALA A 165 -18.68 -22.41 8.21
N ASP A 166 -18.97 -23.71 8.03
CA ASP A 166 -18.58 -24.76 8.97
C ASP A 166 -17.05 -25.03 8.94
N ARG A 167 -16.33 -24.53 7.91
CA ARG A 167 -14.86 -24.55 7.83
C ARG A 167 -14.27 -23.32 8.52
N SER A 168 -13.46 -23.51 9.56
CA SER A 168 -12.85 -22.41 10.33
C SER A 168 -11.94 -21.47 9.52
N THR A 169 -11.40 -21.95 8.40
CA THR A 169 -10.55 -21.17 7.47
C THR A 169 -11.35 -20.40 6.41
N TRP A 170 -12.65 -20.70 6.22
CA TRP A 170 -13.46 -20.03 5.22
C TRP A 170 -13.83 -18.60 5.66
N ARG A 171 -13.80 -17.66 4.71
CA ARG A 171 -14.14 -16.26 4.92
C ARG A 171 -14.88 -15.70 3.70
N PRO A 172 -15.82 -14.77 3.89
CA PRO A 172 -16.38 -13.98 2.78
C PRO A 172 -15.29 -13.34 1.92
N TYR A 173 -15.53 -13.26 0.61
CA TYR A 173 -14.62 -12.66 -0.36
C TYR A 173 -13.23 -13.32 -0.43
N THR A 174 -13.13 -14.66 -0.34
CA THR A 174 -11.85 -15.37 -0.59
C THR A 174 -11.86 -16.32 -1.78
N ASP A 175 -12.98 -17.01 -2.05
CA ASP A 175 -13.07 -17.94 -3.19
C ASP A 175 -13.80 -17.30 -4.39
N GLY A 176 -13.01 -16.64 -5.22
CA GLY A 176 -13.47 -15.84 -6.36
C GLY A 176 -12.40 -14.85 -6.79
N ARG A 177 -12.77 -13.90 -7.66
CA ARG A 177 -11.89 -12.86 -8.19
C ARG A 177 -12.50 -11.48 -8.06
N TRP A 178 -11.61 -10.49 -8.12
CA TRP A 178 -11.98 -9.09 -8.28
C TRP A 178 -12.01 -8.76 -9.78
N ALA A 179 -13.19 -8.41 -10.29
CA ALA A 179 -13.39 -7.98 -11.67
C ALA A 179 -13.59 -6.46 -11.73
N TRP A 180 -13.05 -5.82 -12.78
CA TRP A 180 -13.27 -4.40 -13.03
C TRP A 180 -14.56 -4.20 -13.85
N THR A 181 -15.45 -3.35 -13.37
CA THR A 181 -16.79 -3.13 -13.96
C THR A 181 -17.06 -1.65 -14.20
N ASP A 182 -18.14 -1.33 -14.91
CA ASP A 182 -18.66 0.02 -15.07
C ASP A 182 -19.15 0.66 -13.74
N GLN A 183 -19.41 -0.18 -12.72
CA GLN A 183 -19.75 0.25 -11.36
C GLN A 183 -18.55 0.16 -10.40
N GLY A 184 -17.33 -0.15 -10.89
CA GLY A 184 -16.10 -0.27 -10.09
C GLY A 184 -15.66 -1.72 -9.81
N TRP A 185 -14.87 -1.91 -8.76
CA TRP A 185 -14.42 -3.25 -8.33
C TRP A 185 -15.60 -4.10 -7.85
N ALA A 186 -15.94 -5.14 -8.60
CA ALA A 186 -16.95 -6.13 -8.25
C ALA A 186 -16.33 -7.47 -7.86
N TRP A 187 -17.03 -8.20 -7.00
CA TRP A 187 -16.67 -9.57 -6.65
C TRP A 187 -17.37 -10.57 -7.59
N ASP A 188 -16.60 -11.45 -8.22
CA ASP A 188 -17.07 -12.59 -9.01
C ASP A 188 -16.71 -13.87 -8.23
N SER A 189 -17.70 -14.44 -7.56
CA SER A 189 -17.54 -15.57 -6.63
C SER A 189 -17.54 -16.92 -7.34
N ASN A 190 -16.82 -17.89 -6.77
CA ASN A 190 -16.90 -19.29 -7.18
C ASN A 190 -18.04 -20.07 -6.48
N GLU A 191 -18.80 -19.41 -5.61
CA GLU A 191 -19.74 -20.03 -4.69
C GLU A 191 -21.19 -19.81 -5.16
N PRO A 192 -22.06 -20.83 -5.13
CA PRO A 192 -23.38 -20.77 -5.78
C PRO A 192 -24.36 -19.78 -5.13
N PHE A 193 -24.11 -19.39 -3.87
CA PHE A 193 -24.85 -18.36 -3.14
C PHE A 193 -24.32 -16.93 -3.39
N GLY A 194 -23.15 -16.80 -4.02
CA GLY A 194 -22.38 -15.56 -4.07
C GLY A 194 -23.07 -14.39 -4.79
N TRP A 195 -23.88 -14.70 -5.82
CA TRP A 195 -24.68 -13.71 -6.56
C TRP A 195 -25.61 -12.88 -5.67
N ALA A 196 -26.07 -13.45 -4.55
CA ALA A 196 -26.85 -12.75 -3.55
C ALA A 196 -25.94 -12.18 -2.46
N THR A 197 -25.13 -13.04 -1.83
CA THR A 197 -24.52 -12.72 -0.53
C THR A 197 -23.41 -11.67 -0.59
N TYR A 198 -22.74 -11.51 -1.73
CA TYR A 198 -21.69 -10.52 -1.90
C TYR A 198 -22.20 -9.17 -2.41
N HIS A 199 -23.46 -9.10 -2.83
CA HIS A 199 -24.02 -7.92 -3.50
C HIS A 199 -25.24 -7.31 -2.79
N TYR A 200 -26.10 -8.12 -2.16
CA TYR A 200 -27.37 -7.71 -1.54
C TYR A 200 -27.37 -7.81 -0.01
N GLY A 201 -26.27 -7.49 0.69
CA GLY A 201 -26.27 -7.57 2.15
C GLY A 201 -24.92 -7.30 2.81
N ARG A 202 -24.76 -7.79 4.04
CA ARG A 202 -23.56 -7.60 4.87
C ARG A 202 -23.19 -8.89 5.60
N TRP A 203 -21.94 -9.00 6.01
CA TRP A 203 -21.44 -10.17 6.73
C TRP A 203 -21.07 -9.80 8.16
N VAL A 204 -21.60 -10.55 9.12
CA VAL A 204 -21.24 -10.45 10.54
C VAL A 204 -20.63 -11.76 11.01
N LYS A 205 -19.57 -11.69 11.83
CA LYS A 205 -18.96 -12.87 12.43
C LYS A 205 -19.48 -13.03 13.85
N VAL A 206 -20.35 -14.01 14.07
CA VAL A 206 -20.95 -14.31 15.38
C VAL A 206 -20.18 -15.45 16.03
N ASN A 207 -19.83 -15.29 17.31
CA ASN A 207 -19.13 -16.30 18.09
C ASN A 207 -19.92 -17.61 18.10
N ARG A 208 -19.23 -18.75 17.99
CA ARG A 208 -19.79 -20.11 17.81
C ARG A 208 -20.61 -20.38 16.53
N HIS A 209 -21.20 -19.36 15.89
CA HIS A 209 -21.97 -19.52 14.65
C HIS A 209 -21.19 -19.20 13.36
N GLY A 210 -20.00 -18.60 13.48
CA GLY A 210 -19.13 -18.31 12.34
C GLY A 210 -19.56 -17.06 11.57
N TRP A 211 -19.37 -17.06 10.26
CA TRP A 211 -19.79 -15.98 9.38
C TRP A 211 -21.26 -16.15 8.98
N LEU A 212 -22.06 -15.13 9.27
CA LEU A 212 -23.47 -15.03 8.90
C LEU A 212 -23.66 -13.88 7.92
N TRP A 213 -24.47 -14.10 6.88
CA TRP A 213 -24.91 -13.07 5.97
C TRP A 213 -26.26 -12.51 6.40
N VAL A 214 -26.37 -11.19 6.52
CA VAL A 214 -27.65 -10.52 6.79
C VAL A 214 -28.16 -9.88 5.50
N PRO A 215 -29.36 -10.24 5.03
CA PRO A 215 -29.94 -9.71 3.79
C PRO A 215 -30.08 -8.19 3.78
N GLY A 216 -30.11 -7.62 2.58
CA GLY A 216 -30.32 -6.21 2.32
C GLY A 216 -30.90 -5.98 0.93
N ARG A 217 -31.51 -4.81 0.69
CA ARG A 217 -32.26 -4.56 -0.55
C ARG A 217 -31.40 -4.05 -1.71
N GLN A 218 -30.37 -3.29 -1.37
CA GLN A 218 -29.57 -2.55 -2.34
C GLN A 218 -28.43 -3.40 -2.89
N TRP A 219 -28.27 -3.40 -4.21
CA TRP A 219 -27.14 -4.05 -4.86
C TRP A 219 -25.88 -3.19 -4.79
N ALA A 220 -24.72 -3.81 -4.60
CA ALA A 220 -23.43 -3.20 -4.86
C ALA A 220 -22.47 -4.19 -5.56
N PRO A 221 -21.44 -3.70 -6.28
CA PRO A 221 -20.38 -4.53 -6.85
C PRO A 221 -19.70 -5.43 -5.82
N ALA A 222 -19.55 -4.90 -4.61
CA ALA A 222 -19.20 -5.62 -3.39
C ALA A 222 -19.53 -4.72 -2.19
N TRP A 223 -19.58 -5.29 -0.98
CA TRP A 223 -19.67 -4.54 0.28
C TRP A 223 -18.45 -4.81 1.15
N VAL A 224 -17.33 -4.19 0.77
CA VAL A 224 -16.04 -4.30 1.45
C VAL A 224 -15.42 -2.93 1.78
N SER A 225 -14.66 -2.90 2.87
CA SER A 225 -13.65 -1.87 3.12
C SER A 225 -12.35 -2.25 2.41
N TRP A 226 -11.78 -1.33 1.64
CA TRP A 226 -10.54 -1.49 0.89
C TRP A 226 -9.36 -0.82 1.59
N ARG A 227 -8.21 -1.52 1.66
CA ARG A 227 -6.92 -0.95 2.04
C ARG A 227 -5.87 -1.22 0.96
N SER A 228 -5.04 -0.23 0.67
CA SER A 228 -3.96 -0.30 -0.33
C SER A 228 -2.66 0.22 0.27
N GLY A 229 -1.55 -0.41 -0.08
CA GLY A 229 -0.18 -0.05 0.32
C GLY A 229 0.77 -0.07 -0.86
N SER A 230 2.08 -0.12 -0.61
CA SER A 230 3.09 -0.16 -1.68
C SER A 230 3.00 -1.44 -2.51
N ASP A 231 2.89 -2.60 -1.87
CA ASP A 231 2.99 -3.93 -2.51
C ASP A 231 1.86 -4.88 -2.08
N TYR A 232 0.94 -4.38 -1.24
CA TYR A 232 -0.15 -5.13 -0.65
C TYR A 232 -1.50 -4.47 -0.92
N VAL A 233 -2.50 -5.30 -1.20
CA VAL A 233 -3.90 -4.92 -1.28
C VAL A 233 -4.66 -5.78 -0.29
N GLY A 234 -5.59 -5.18 0.45
CA GLY A 234 -6.47 -5.92 1.35
C GLY A 234 -7.90 -5.43 1.31
N TRP A 235 -8.80 -6.32 1.67
CA TRP A 235 -10.23 -6.04 1.80
C TRP A 235 -10.80 -6.70 3.05
N ALA A 236 -11.81 -6.07 3.65
CA ALA A 236 -12.58 -6.63 4.76
C ALA A 236 -14.08 -6.54 4.42
N PRO A 237 -14.88 -7.59 4.66
CA PRO A 237 -16.34 -7.49 4.53
C PRO A 237 -16.88 -6.45 5.51
N LEU A 238 -17.81 -5.61 5.05
CA LEU A 238 -18.49 -4.64 5.91
C LEU A 238 -19.58 -5.35 6.74
N PRO A 239 -19.67 -5.09 8.06
CA PRO A 239 -20.76 -5.58 8.88
C PRO A 239 -22.04 -4.73 8.71
N PRO A 240 -23.19 -5.22 9.18
CA PRO A 240 -24.46 -4.48 9.11
C PRO A 240 -24.47 -3.26 10.05
N SER A 241 -25.05 -2.13 9.60
CA SER A 241 -25.14 -0.85 10.35
C SER A 241 -26.40 -0.08 9.95
N ALA A 242 -26.99 0.74 10.83
CA ALA A 242 -28.19 1.52 10.51
C ALA A 242 -28.12 2.26 9.15
N GLY A 243 -28.98 1.86 8.21
CA GLY A 243 -29.19 2.52 6.91
C GLY A 243 -28.21 2.15 5.77
N TYR A 244 -28.65 2.46 4.55
CA TYR A 244 -27.91 2.27 3.29
C TYR A 244 -27.20 3.56 2.84
N GLY A 245 -26.34 4.11 3.70
CA GLY A 245 -25.60 5.34 3.40
C GLY A 245 -24.37 5.15 2.49
N SER A 246 -23.81 6.25 2.00
CA SER A 246 -22.48 6.23 1.38
C SER A 246 -21.38 5.98 2.43
N ILE A 247 -20.35 5.22 2.03
CA ILE A 247 -19.32 4.68 2.92
C ILE A 247 -17.95 5.17 2.42
N GLY A 248 -17.29 6.00 3.23
CA GLY A 248 -15.97 6.54 2.91
C GLY A 248 -14.83 5.74 3.52
N HIS A 249 -13.62 6.28 3.41
CA HIS A 249 -12.41 5.70 3.99
C HIS A 249 -12.38 5.73 5.54
N ASP A 250 -13.34 6.43 6.17
CA ASP A 250 -13.59 6.44 7.61
C ASP A 250 -14.22 5.13 8.14
N CYS A 251 -14.58 4.20 7.24
CA CYS A 251 -15.25 2.96 7.57
C CYS A 251 -14.51 2.09 8.61
N ASP A 252 -13.19 2.16 8.71
CA ASP A 252 -12.45 1.36 9.70
C ASP A 252 -12.76 1.81 11.14
N THR A 253 -12.84 3.12 11.40
CA THR A 253 -13.37 3.65 12.67
C THR A 253 -14.87 3.38 12.77
N ARG A 254 -15.66 3.69 11.72
CA ARG A 254 -17.14 3.62 11.75
C ARG A 254 -17.69 2.22 12.06
N TYR A 255 -17.05 1.17 11.54
CA TYR A 255 -17.45 -0.23 11.69
C TYR A 255 -16.54 -1.02 12.65
N GLY A 256 -15.59 -0.37 13.31
CA GLY A 256 -14.65 -1.00 14.26
C GLY A 256 -13.72 -2.04 13.64
N LEU A 257 -13.40 -1.93 12.35
CA LEU A 257 -12.58 -2.89 11.63
C LEU A 257 -11.14 -2.90 12.16
N SER A 258 -10.57 -4.08 12.32
CA SER A 258 -9.20 -4.29 12.80
C SER A 258 -8.37 -5.04 11.75
N PRO A 259 -7.05 -5.20 11.94
CA PRO A 259 -6.22 -6.07 11.10
C PRO A 259 -6.79 -7.48 10.87
N SER A 260 -7.48 -8.08 11.85
CA SER A 260 -8.02 -9.46 11.71
C SER A 260 -9.25 -9.53 10.78
N SER A 261 -9.99 -8.42 10.65
CA SER A 261 -11.15 -8.30 9.73
C SER A 261 -10.74 -8.40 8.26
N TYR A 262 -9.50 -8.04 7.93
CA TYR A 262 -8.98 -8.03 6.58
C TYR A 262 -8.53 -9.40 6.08
N THR A 263 -8.53 -9.52 4.75
CA THR A 263 -7.73 -10.45 3.99
C THR A 263 -6.75 -9.61 3.17
N PHE A 264 -5.44 -9.87 3.27
CA PHE A 264 -4.41 -9.20 2.46
C PHE A 264 -3.78 -10.17 1.48
N ILE A 265 -3.43 -9.67 0.30
CA ILE A 265 -2.61 -10.36 -0.71
C ILE A 265 -1.45 -9.46 -1.14
N ASN A 266 -0.40 -10.04 -1.71
CA ASN A 266 0.55 -9.27 -2.51
C ASN A 266 -0.14 -8.80 -3.81
N ALA A 267 0.10 -7.55 -4.22
CA ALA A 267 -0.55 -6.94 -5.39
C ALA A 267 -0.32 -7.70 -6.71
N SER A 268 0.80 -8.43 -6.85
CA SER A 268 1.09 -9.28 -8.02
C SER A 268 0.16 -10.50 -8.15
N ASN A 269 -0.46 -10.94 -7.05
CA ASN A 269 -1.42 -12.05 -7.06
C ASN A 269 -2.87 -11.60 -7.31
N PHE A 270 -3.11 -10.30 -7.50
CA PHE A 270 -4.43 -9.77 -7.80
C PHE A 270 -4.90 -10.23 -9.20
N GLY A 271 -6.19 -10.49 -9.37
CA GLY A 271 -6.78 -10.98 -10.63
C GLY A 271 -6.74 -12.50 -10.81
N ARG A 272 -6.22 -13.27 -9.84
CA ARG A 272 -6.39 -14.74 -9.79
C ARG A 272 -7.87 -15.10 -9.61
N GLY A 273 -8.26 -16.26 -10.14
CA GLY A 273 -9.63 -16.82 -10.03
C GLY A 273 -10.05 -17.27 -8.63
N SER A 274 -9.13 -17.35 -7.66
CA SER A 274 -9.39 -17.61 -6.24
C SER A 274 -8.24 -17.09 -5.40
N TYR A 275 -8.52 -16.54 -4.22
CA TYR A 275 -7.51 -16.00 -3.30
C TYR A 275 -7.24 -16.89 -2.08
N VAL A 276 -7.95 -18.02 -1.93
CA VAL A 276 -7.85 -18.95 -0.79
C VAL A 276 -6.40 -19.36 -0.50
N ASN A 277 -5.61 -19.65 -1.54
CA ASN A 277 -4.22 -20.14 -1.40
C ASN A 277 -3.14 -19.04 -1.51
N VAL A 278 -3.52 -17.77 -1.69
CA VAL A 278 -2.57 -16.62 -1.82
C VAL A 278 -2.83 -15.52 -0.80
N SER A 279 -3.80 -15.72 0.09
CA SER A 279 -4.06 -14.87 1.25
C SER A 279 -2.88 -14.94 2.22
N LEU A 280 -2.40 -13.78 2.67
CA LEU A 280 -1.24 -13.68 3.55
C LEU A 280 -1.57 -14.17 4.96
N SER A 281 -0.55 -14.71 5.64
CA SER A 281 -0.70 -15.26 7.00
C SER A 281 -1.21 -14.23 7.99
N ILE A 282 -2.18 -14.65 8.82
CA ILE A 282 -2.80 -13.84 9.87
C ILE A 282 -1.77 -13.33 10.90
N THR A 283 -0.66 -14.04 11.11
CA THR A 283 0.42 -13.64 12.04
C THR A 283 1.06 -12.30 11.68
N ASN A 284 1.17 -11.99 10.39
CA ASN A 284 1.81 -10.75 9.90
C ASN A 284 0.80 -9.66 9.54
N ILE A 285 -0.51 -9.92 9.69
CA ILE A 285 -1.58 -9.08 9.17
C ILE A 285 -1.57 -7.66 9.75
N THR A 286 -1.17 -7.55 11.02
CA THR A 286 -0.97 -6.28 11.74
C THR A 286 0.07 -5.38 11.08
N SER A 287 1.15 -5.95 10.53
CA SER A 287 2.22 -5.20 9.86
C SER A 287 1.72 -4.66 8.52
N PHE A 288 1.07 -5.49 7.70
CA PHE A 288 0.49 -5.07 6.43
C PHE A 288 -0.63 -4.03 6.63
N PHE A 289 -1.44 -4.17 7.68
CA PHE A 289 -2.46 -3.19 8.03
C PHE A 289 -1.87 -1.81 8.37
N SER A 290 -0.78 -1.76 9.15
CA SER A 290 -0.08 -0.49 9.47
C SER A 290 0.62 0.16 8.27
N GLN A 291 1.03 -0.63 7.26
CA GLN A 291 1.70 -0.16 6.03
C GLN A 291 0.71 0.22 4.90
N THR A 292 -0.59 0.14 5.15
CA THR A 292 -1.64 0.43 4.18
C THR A 292 -2.50 1.60 4.64
N ILE A 293 -3.19 2.24 3.69
CA ILE A 293 -4.21 3.26 3.95
C ILE A 293 -5.57 2.76 3.46
N ASN A 294 -6.64 3.22 4.10
CA ASN A 294 -8.00 2.94 3.63
C ASN A 294 -8.31 3.76 2.36
N VAL A 295 -8.82 3.10 1.33
CA VAL A 295 -9.17 3.69 0.02
C VAL A 295 -10.63 3.38 -0.36
N THR A 296 -11.49 3.17 0.63
CA THR A 296 -12.92 2.86 0.44
C THR A 296 -13.70 4.08 0.02
N ASN A 297 -14.54 3.93 -1.00
CA ASN A 297 -15.49 4.97 -1.42
C ASN A 297 -16.67 4.30 -2.13
N ILE A 298 -17.71 3.95 -1.35
CA ILE A 298 -18.96 3.36 -1.84
C ILE A 298 -20.00 4.46 -1.86
N VAL A 299 -20.58 4.75 -3.02
CA VAL A 299 -21.58 5.81 -3.16
C VAL A 299 -22.88 5.26 -3.74
N GLN A 300 -23.98 5.53 -3.03
CA GLN A 300 -25.33 5.30 -3.51
C GLN A 300 -25.67 6.30 -4.63
N VAL A 301 -26.26 5.82 -5.72
CA VAL A 301 -26.75 6.68 -6.82
C VAL A 301 -28.25 6.88 -6.63
N PRO A 302 -28.77 8.08 -6.32
CA PRO A 302 -30.20 8.24 -6.00
C PRO A 302 -31.17 7.83 -7.12
N GLN A 303 -30.74 7.82 -8.40
CA GLN A 303 -31.56 7.37 -9.53
C GLN A 303 -31.48 5.85 -9.83
N ARG A 304 -30.73 5.06 -9.06
CA ARG A 304 -30.58 3.60 -9.25
C ARG A 304 -30.52 2.89 -7.90
N ASP A 305 -31.18 1.74 -7.74
CA ASP A 305 -31.06 0.88 -6.54
C ASP A 305 -29.70 0.12 -6.46
N ILE A 306 -28.64 0.74 -7.00
CA ILE A 306 -27.30 0.22 -7.23
C ILE A 306 -26.28 1.22 -6.67
N CYS A 307 -25.32 0.72 -5.89
CA CYS A 307 -24.14 1.47 -5.47
C CYS A 307 -23.02 1.42 -6.51
N ILE A 308 -22.19 2.47 -6.54
CA ILE A 308 -20.91 2.50 -7.27
C ILE A 308 -19.76 2.34 -6.28
N GLN A 309 -18.82 1.44 -6.59
CA GLN A 309 -17.53 1.30 -5.93
C GLN A 309 -16.49 2.21 -6.57
N ARG A 310 -16.33 3.43 -6.04
CA ARG A 310 -15.30 4.39 -6.48
C ARG A 310 -13.95 4.22 -5.76
N GLY A 311 -13.90 3.36 -4.75
CA GLY A 311 -12.69 3.05 -3.99
C GLY A 311 -11.91 1.84 -4.53
N GLY A 312 -10.91 1.41 -3.76
CA GLY A 312 -10.07 0.25 -4.06
C GLY A 312 -8.71 0.59 -4.68
N PRO A 313 -7.91 -0.43 -5.07
CA PRO A 313 -6.63 -0.21 -5.74
C PRO A 313 -6.83 0.44 -7.11
N GLN A 314 -5.89 1.31 -7.52
CA GLN A 314 -5.94 1.96 -8.83
C GLN A 314 -5.63 0.97 -9.95
N LEU A 315 -6.48 0.94 -10.99
CA LEU A 315 -6.39 -0.04 -12.07
C LEU A 315 -5.03 0.01 -12.80
N ASP A 316 -4.55 1.19 -13.18
CA ASP A 316 -3.27 1.36 -13.89
C ASP A 316 -2.05 0.97 -13.04
N TRP A 317 -2.11 1.19 -11.72
CA TRP A 317 -1.08 0.77 -10.78
C TRP A 317 -1.05 -0.76 -10.63
N LEU A 318 -2.23 -1.38 -10.71
CA LEU A 318 -2.42 -2.82 -10.55
C LEU A 318 -2.05 -3.60 -11.82
N GLU A 319 -2.51 -3.17 -13.01
CA GLU A 319 -2.15 -3.77 -14.31
C GLU A 319 -0.61 -3.77 -14.51
N LYS A 320 0.08 -2.71 -14.06
CA LYS A 320 1.57 -2.62 -14.07
C LYS A 320 2.25 -3.64 -13.16
N ARG A 321 1.65 -4.00 -12.02
CA ARG A 321 2.20 -4.93 -11.01
C ARG A 321 1.88 -6.39 -11.30
N ILE A 322 0.75 -6.67 -11.94
CA ILE A 322 0.37 -7.99 -12.45
C ILE A 322 1.16 -8.32 -13.74
N GLY A 323 1.52 -7.30 -14.53
CA GLY A 323 2.13 -7.48 -15.85
C GLY A 323 1.12 -7.87 -16.94
N GLY A 324 -0.18 -7.60 -16.70
CA GLY A 324 -1.28 -7.97 -17.58
C GLY A 324 -2.55 -7.17 -17.26
N ARG A 325 -3.57 -7.27 -18.13
CA ARG A 325 -4.86 -6.62 -17.88
C ARG A 325 -5.67 -7.39 -16.85
N VAL A 326 -6.40 -6.66 -16.00
CA VAL A 326 -7.35 -7.27 -15.07
C VAL A 326 -8.63 -7.66 -15.82
N VAL A 327 -9.31 -8.72 -15.37
CA VAL A 327 -10.60 -9.19 -15.91
C VAL A 327 -11.63 -8.05 -15.87
N ARG A 328 -12.33 -7.83 -16.98
CA ARG A 328 -13.37 -6.79 -17.11
C ARG A 328 -14.72 -7.43 -17.44
N ALA A 329 -15.71 -7.20 -16.58
CA ALA A 329 -17.05 -7.75 -16.69
C ALA A 329 -18.09 -6.63 -16.45
N PRO A 330 -18.89 -6.21 -17.44
CA PRO A 330 -19.99 -5.27 -17.21
C PRO A 330 -21.00 -5.80 -16.19
N VAL A 331 -21.66 -4.91 -15.45
CA VAL A 331 -22.82 -5.25 -14.62
C VAL A 331 -24.07 -5.28 -15.50
N GLN A 332 -24.83 -6.37 -15.44
CA GLN A 332 -26.13 -6.48 -16.12
C GLN A 332 -27.27 -6.51 -15.10
N VAL A 333 -28.14 -5.50 -15.16
CA VAL A 333 -29.33 -5.41 -14.31
C VAL A 333 -30.43 -6.30 -14.89
N VAL A 334 -30.80 -7.35 -14.17
CA VAL A 334 -31.81 -8.34 -14.61
C VAL A 334 -33.08 -8.16 -13.78
N ARG A 335 -34.25 -8.14 -14.43
CA ARG A 335 -35.55 -7.93 -13.75
C ARG A 335 -36.24 -9.22 -13.32
N ASN A 336 -35.95 -10.34 -14.00
CA ASN A 336 -36.47 -11.67 -13.67
C ASN A 336 -35.30 -12.59 -13.30
N LEU A 337 -35.49 -13.50 -12.35
CA LEU A 337 -34.46 -14.44 -11.90
C LEU A 337 -34.25 -15.61 -12.86
N GLU A 338 -33.99 -15.34 -14.14
CA GLU A 338 -33.39 -16.35 -15.03
C GLU A 338 -31.92 -16.50 -14.65
N ARG A 339 -31.73 -17.41 -13.69
CA ARG A 339 -30.47 -17.77 -13.02
C ARG A 339 -29.33 -17.99 -14.03
N PRO A 340 -28.21 -17.24 -13.93
CA PRO A 340 -26.93 -17.70 -14.48
C PRO A 340 -26.58 -19.04 -13.83
N VAL A 341 -26.47 -20.08 -14.65
CA VAL A 341 -26.35 -21.49 -14.23
C VAL A 341 -25.09 -21.75 -13.39
N ASP A 342 -25.02 -22.86 -12.65
CA ASP A 342 -23.82 -23.22 -11.84
C ASP A 342 -22.57 -23.45 -12.72
N PHE A 343 -21.77 -22.40 -12.94
CA PHE A 343 -20.57 -22.45 -13.77
C PHE A 343 -19.39 -23.11 -13.05
N ARG A 344 -19.24 -24.42 -13.28
CA ARG A 344 -18.18 -25.26 -12.70
C ARG A 344 -16.78 -25.00 -13.27
N GLN A 345 -16.65 -24.27 -14.38
CA GLN A 345 -15.37 -23.96 -15.03
C GLN A 345 -15.34 -22.51 -15.53
N ASP A 346 -14.13 -21.92 -15.55
CA ASP A 346 -13.92 -20.51 -15.93
C ASP A 346 -14.19 -20.24 -17.43
N ARG A 347 -14.20 -21.28 -18.26
CA ARG A 347 -14.54 -21.20 -19.69
C ARG A 347 -16.02 -20.99 -19.98
N ASP A 348 -16.90 -21.43 -19.08
CA ASP A 348 -18.35 -21.40 -19.29
C ASP A 348 -19.01 -20.17 -18.64
N ARG A 349 -18.23 -19.35 -17.91
CA ARG A 349 -18.77 -18.18 -17.21
C ARG A 349 -19.15 -17.07 -18.20
N PRO A 350 -20.34 -16.46 -18.03
CA PRO A 350 -20.69 -15.26 -18.76
C PRO A 350 -19.72 -14.14 -18.38
N ASN A 351 -19.30 -13.35 -19.37
CA ASN A 351 -18.41 -12.21 -19.15
C ASN A 351 -19.16 -10.98 -18.60
N PHE A 352 -20.08 -11.18 -17.64
CA PHE A 352 -20.86 -10.13 -16.98
C PHE A 352 -21.24 -10.55 -15.55
N ILE A 353 -21.51 -9.56 -14.69
CA ILE A 353 -21.98 -9.79 -13.32
C ILE A 353 -23.46 -9.44 -13.24
N ALA A 354 -24.30 -10.38 -12.81
CA ALA A 354 -25.75 -10.19 -12.71
C ALA A 354 -26.12 -9.37 -11.47
N ALA A 355 -26.98 -8.36 -11.67
CA ALA A 355 -27.64 -7.58 -10.62
C ALA A 355 -29.17 -7.82 -10.67
N PRO A 356 -29.66 -8.97 -10.15
CA PRO A 356 -31.08 -9.31 -10.15
C PRO A 356 -31.89 -8.51 -9.12
N MET A 357 -32.67 -7.53 -9.59
CA MET A 357 -33.37 -6.61 -8.71
C MET A 357 -34.55 -7.27 -7.98
N PRO A 358 -34.67 -7.14 -6.64
CA PRO A 358 -35.83 -7.63 -5.91
C PRO A 358 -37.11 -6.93 -6.38
N SER A 359 -38.13 -7.71 -6.76
CA SER A 359 -39.46 -7.17 -7.12
C SER A 359 -40.08 -6.45 -5.91
N GLY A 360 -40.30 -5.14 -6.01
CA GLY A 360 -40.90 -4.36 -4.93
C GLY A 360 -42.35 -4.75 -4.64
N ARG A 361 -42.82 -4.46 -3.41
CA ARG A 361 -44.22 -4.68 -2.95
C ARG A 361 -45.30 -4.09 -3.87
N ALA A 362 -44.97 -3.21 -4.80
CA ALA A 362 -45.92 -2.64 -5.75
C ALA A 362 -46.54 -3.67 -6.72
N ASP A 363 -45.90 -4.82 -6.93
CA ASP A 363 -46.33 -5.84 -7.92
C ASP A 363 -47.10 -7.03 -7.31
N ARG A 364 -47.32 -7.04 -5.98
CA ARG A 364 -48.26 -7.97 -5.33
C ARG A 364 -49.39 -7.18 -4.69
N GLY A 365 -50.63 -7.56 -5.00
CA GLY A 365 -51.83 -6.79 -4.69
C GLY A 365 -51.94 -6.38 -3.23
N ARG A 366 -52.37 -5.12 -3.02
CA ARG A 366 -52.76 -4.53 -1.73
C ARG A 366 -53.70 -5.48 -0.97
N GLY A 367 -53.17 -6.26 -0.02
CA GLY A 367 -53.92 -7.39 0.52
C GLY A 367 -53.40 -8.07 1.78
N ASP A 368 -52.51 -7.45 2.57
CA ASP A 368 -52.38 -7.76 4.00
C ASP A 368 -51.76 -6.56 4.76
N GLN A 369 -52.35 -6.17 5.89
CA GLN A 369 -51.83 -5.11 6.78
C GLN A 369 -51.45 -5.67 8.17
N GLY A 370 -50.79 -6.83 8.19
CA GLY A 370 -50.08 -7.31 9.38
C GLY A 370 -48.87 -6.42 9.70
N LYS A 371 -48.92 -5.66 10.80
CA LYS A 371 -47.73 -5.02 11.38
C LYS A 371 -46.81 -6.07 12.01
N GLY A 372 -45.92 -6.64 11.21
CA GLY A 372 -44.93 -7.63 11.63
C GLY A 372 -43.89 -7.83 10.53
N ARG A 373 -42.74 -8.43 10.88
CA ARG A 373 -41.62 -8.74 9.96
C ARG A 373 -42.12 -9.21 8.58
N GLY A 374 -41.47 -8.74 7.52
CA GLY A 374 -41.62 -9.29 6.16
C GLY A 374 -41.46 -10.82 6.10
N PRO A 375 -41.86 -11.45 4.98
CA PRO A 375 -42.05 -12.90 4.88
C PRO A 375 -40.88 -13.70 5.47
N ALA A 376 -41.17 -14.76 6.23
CA ALA A 376 -40.14 -15.58 6.85
C ALA A 376 -39.57 -16.63 5.86
N PRO A 377 -38.30 -17.06 6.00
CA PRO A 377 -37.78 -18.22 5.28
C PRO A 377 -38.57 -19.48 5.64
N ARG A 378 -38.77 -20.37 4.66
CA ARG A 378 -39.54 -21.62 4.81
C ARG A 378 -39.03 -22.54 5.93
N VAL A 379 -37.72 -22.50 6.18
CA VAL A 379 -37.05 -23.29 7.22
C VAL A 379 -36.11 -22.37 8.00
N VAL A 380 -36.44 -22.09 9.26
CA VAL A 380 -35.51 -21.49 10.24
C VAL A 380 -34.93 -22.64 11.07
N SER A 381 -33.61 -22.81 11.04
CA SER A 381 -32.95 -23.94 11.71
C SER A 381 -32.73 -23.71 13.21
N GLU A 382 -32.50 -22.46 13.63
CA GLU A 382 -32.17 -22.11 15.01
C GLU A 382 -32.50 -20.62 15.26
N ARG A 383 -32.81 -20.27 16.51
CA ARG A 383 -32.95 -18.87 16.97
C ARG A 383 -31.82 -18.51 17.92
N VAL A 384 -31.06 -17.47 17.58
CA VAL A 384 -29.90 -16.98 18.34
C VAL A 384 -30.32 -15.72 19.12
N SER A 385 -30.84 -15.92 20.34
CA SER A 385 -31.41 -14.84 21.17
C SER A 385 -30.39 -13.88 21.80
N LYS A 386 -29.08 -14.20 21.79
CA LYS A 386 -28.01 -13.34 22.32
C LYS A 386 -26.74 -13.48 21.47
N PRO A 387 -26.69 -12.90 20.25
CA PRO A 387 -25.55 -13.03 19.36
C PRO A 387 -24.35 -12.25 19.90
N VAL A 388 -23.30 -12.96 20.31
CA VAL A 388 -22.01 -12.35 20.68
C VAL A 388 -21.20 -12.14 19.40
N ILE A 389 -21.08 -10.89 18.95
CA ILE A 389 -20.22 -10.53 17.81
C ILE A 389 -18.75 -10.79 18.18
N VAL A 390 -17.97 -11.34 17.26
CA VAL A 390 -16.52 -11.53 17.48
C VAL A 390 -15.83 -10.16 17.45
N ASP A 391 -15.27 -9.74 18.58
CA ASP A 391 -14.43 -8.54 18.64
C ASP A 391 -13.21 -8.71 17.72
N ALA A 392 -13.16 -7.89 16.67
CA ALA A 392 -12.06 -7.88 15.71
C ALA A 392 -10.71 -7.53 16.37
N TRP A 393 -10.69 -6.76 17.46
CA TRP A 393 -9.46 -6.32 18.13
C TRP A 393 -8.87 -7.35 19.08
N LYS A 394 -9.59 -8.44 19.38
CA LYS A 394 -9.18 -9.49 20.31
C LYS A 394 -7.84 -10.14 19.94
N ASP A 395 -7.63 -10.41 18.65
CA ASP A 395 -6.43 -11.10 18.15
C ASP A 395 -5.24 -10.13 17.95
N VAL A 396 -5.43 -8.83 18.17
CA VAL A 396 -4.35 -7.82 18.11
C VAL A 396 -3.64 -7.77 19.46
N PRO A 397 -2.30 -7.90 19.53
CA PRO A 397 -1.54 -7.77 20.78
C PRO A 397 -1.82 -6.44 21.49
N ASP A 398 -2.05 -6.49 22.81
CA ASP A 398 -2.49 -5.32 23.59
C ASP A 398 -1.53 -4.13 23.44
N ASN A 399 -0.22 -4.38 23.43
CA ASN A 399 0.83 -3.37 23.27
C ASN A 399 0.82 -2.66 21.90
N LYS A 400 0.11 -3.18 20.89
CA LYS A 400 -0.08 -2.55 19.57
C LYS A 400 -1.50 -2.04 19.36
N ARG A 401 -2.49 -2.49 20.17
CA ARG A 401 -3.91 -2.21 19.96
C ARG A 401 -4.20 -0.70 19.97
N ASP A 402 -3.72 0.02 20.98
CA ASP A 402 -4.00 1.45 21.12
C ASP A 402 -3.29 2.30 20.07
N ASP A 403 -2.10 1.89 19.64
CA ASP A 403 -1.36 2.62 18.60
C ASP A 403 -1.99 2.46 17.22
N LEU A 404 -2.44 1.25 16.89
CA LEU A 404 -3.21 0.98 15.68
C LEU A 404 -4.56 1.71 15.69
N ARG A 405 -5.26 1.78 16.83
CA ARG A 405 -6.48 2.59 16.97
C ARG A 405 -6.20 4.07 16.69
N ARG A 406 -5.17 4.66 17.31
CA ARG A 406 -4.74 6.05 17.01
C ARG A 406 -4.35 6.24 15.55
N THR A 407 -3.75 5.23 14.90
CA THR A 407 -3.40 5.28 13.48
C THR A 407 -4.65 5.27 12.60
N VAL A 408 -5.62 4.40 12.88
CA VAL A 408 -6.91 4.33 12.18
C VAL A 408 -7.70 5.63 12.35
N ASP A 409 -7.78 6.17 13.57
CA ASP A 409 -8.46 7.44 13.87
C ASP A 409 -7.74 8.68 13.30
N ARG A 410 -6.45 8.57 12.98
CA ARG A 410 -5.71 9.58 12.22
C ARG A 410 -6.00 9.44 10.73
N GLN A 411 -6.01 8.22 10.20
CA GLN A 411 -6.32 7.95 8.79
C GLN A 411 -7.76 8.35 8.43
N SER A 412 -8.75 8.11 9.30
CA SER A 412 -10.16 8.48 9.06
C SER A 412 -10.45 9.98 9.08
N LYS A 413 -9.50 10.80 9.55
CA LYS A 413 -9.57 12.27 9.58
C LYS A 413 -8.77 12.94 8.45
N GLN A 414 -8.05 12.17 7.64
CA GLN A 414 -7.29 12.70 6.50
C GLN A 414 -8.23 12.99 5.31
N PRO A 415 -7.80 13.83 4.34
CA PRO A 415 -8.57 14.02 3.11
C PRO A 415 -8.76 12.69 2.37
N GLN A 416 -9.96 12.45 1.83
CA GLN A 416 -10.29 11.25 1.05
C GLN A 416 -9.23 11.03 -0.05
N PRO A 417 -8.64 9.82 -0.19
CA PRO A 417 -7.77 9.51 -1.31
C PRO A 417 -8.53 9.62 -2.64
N LYS A 418 -7.81 9.96 -3.71
CA LYS A 418 -8.42 10.18 -5.04
C LYS A 418 -9.23 8.95 -5.49
N PRO A 419 -10.50 9.12 -5.90
CA PRO A 419 -11.33 8.00 -6.33
C PRO A 419 -10.76 7.34 -7.60
N VAL A 420 -10.97 6.04 -7.74
CA VAL A 420 -10.50 5.25 -8.89
C VAL A 420 -11.35 5.51 -10.14
N ILE A 421 -12.62 5.87 -9.95
CA ILE A 421 -13.52 6.34 -11.02
C ILE A 421 -13.73 7.84 -10.83
N ALA A 422 -13.20 8.62 -11.77
CA ALA A 422 -13.59 10.02 -11.96
C ALA A 422 -14.93 10.09 -12.71
N ASP A 423 -15.69 11.14 -12.42
CA ASP A 423 -17.02 11.46 -12.95
C ASP A 423 -18.16 10.49 -12.61
N VAL A 424 -19.20 11.06 -11.99
CA VAL A 424 -20.57 10.63 -12.30
C VAL A 424 -20.82 11.13 -13.72
N PRO A 425 -21.29 10.31 -14.67
CA PRO A 425 -21.75 10.83 -15.95
C PRO A 425 -22.79 11.92 -15.68
N LYS A 426 -22.49 13.17 -16.04
CA LYS A 426 -23.52 14.21 -16.10
C LYS A 426 -24.64 13.65 -16.94
N LEU A 427 -25.87 13.64 -16.42
CA LEU A 427 -27.02 13.29 -17.23
C LEU A 427 -26.98 14.19 -18.48
N PRO A 428 -27.08 13.62 -19.69
CA PRO A 428 -27.51 14.42 -20.83
C PRO A 428 -28.83 15.09 -20.44
N ASP A 429 -29.00 16.37 -20.79
CA ASP A 429 -30.30 17.02 -20.63
C ASP A 429 -31.39 16.17 -21.28
N PRO A 430 -32.59 16.06 -20.67
CA PRO A 430 -33.64 15.20 -21.18
C PRO A 430 -33.98 15.62 -22.62
N LEU A 431 -33.69 14.73 -23.57
CA LEU A 431 -34.05 14.91 -24.97
C LEU A 431 -35.56 15.19 -25.07
N PRO A 432 -35.99 16.13 -25.93
CA PRO A 432 -37.41 16.47 -26.07
C PRO A 432 -38.25 15.22 -26.38
N GLU A 433 -39.37 15.04 -25.67
CA GLU A 433 -40.29 13.92 -25.91
C GLU A 433 -40.74 13.88 -27.37
N GLN A 434 -40.49 12.76 -28.06
CA GLN A 434 -41.16 12.50 -29.33
C GLN A 434 -42.63 12.11 -29.07
N PRO A 435 -43.60 12.59 -29.87
CA PRO A 435 -45.02 12.33 -29.62
C PRO A 435 -45.36 10.84 -29.68
N ARG A 436 -46.13 10.37 -28.69
CA ARG A 436 -46.65 9.00 -28.65
C ARG A 436 -47.64 8.78 -29.80
N GLN A 437 -47.44 7.75 -30.61
CA GLN A 437 -48.42 7.36 -31.63
C GLN A 437 -49.65 6.68 -30.99
N PRO A 438 -50.88 6.90 -31.50
CA PRO A 438 -52.09 6.27 -30.96
C PRO A 438 -52.15 4.77 -31.22
N GLY A 439 -52.71 4.01 -30.27
CA GLY A 439 -52.75 2.55 -30.32
C GLY A 439 -53.78 1.97 -31.30
N THR A 440 -53.49 0.75 -31.79
CA THR A 440 -54.38 -0.04 -32.65
C THR A 440 -55.42 -0.82 -31.81
N PRO A 441 -56.71 -0.89 -32.20
CA PRO A 441 -57.72 -1.62 -31.43
C PRO A 441 -57.53 -3.15 -31.45
N GLY A 442 -57.90 -3.81 -30.35
CA GLY A 442 -57.70 -5.24 -30.13
C GLY A 442 -58.60 -6.17 -30.96
N ARG A 443 -58.15 -7.43 -31.09
CA ARG A 443 -58.84 -8.51 -31.81
C ARG A 443 -59.43 -9.52 -30.82
N PRO A 444 -60.74 -9.84 -30.86
CA PRO A 444 -61.32 -10.85 -29.98
C PRO A 444 -60.96 -12.29 -30.45
N GLY A 445 -60.90 -13.22 -29.50
CA GLY A 445 -60.33 -14.56 -29.69
C GLY A 445 -61.22 -15.59 -30.42
N ARG A 446 -60.62 -16.73 -30.75
CA ARG A 446 -61.31 -17.94 -31.26
C ARG A 446 -60.62 -19.24 -30.81
N ARG A 447 -61.46 -20.22 -30.48
CA ARG A 447 -61.30 -21.69 -30.52
C ARG A 447 -62.73 -22.29 -30.54
N PRO A 448 -62.96 -23.56 -30.90
CA PRO A 448 -62.22 -24.47 -31.80
C PRO A 448 -63.13 -25.17 -32.87
N GLY A 449 -62.54 -26.04 -33.71
CA GLY A 449 -63.24 -26.95 -34.66
C GLY A 449 -63.45 -26.38 -36.09
N GLU A 450 -63.48 -27.17 -37.18
CA GLU A 450 -63.14 -28.59 -37.38
C GLU A 450 -63.02 -28.89 -38.91
N ASN A 451 -62.29 -29.95 -39.29
CA ASN A 451 -62.34 -30.73 -40.57
C ASN A 451 -61.71 -30.23 -41.92
N GLU A 452 -61.23 -31.23 -42.66
CA GLU A 452 -60.62 -31.37 -44.01
C GLU A 452 -61.66 -31.20 -45.18
N PRO A 453 -61.40 -31.45 -46.52
CA PRO A 453 -60.33 -32.24 -47.19
C PRO A 453 -59.76 -31.74 -48.59
N GLU A 454 -58.78 -32.49 -49.15
CA GLU A 454 -58.45 -32.76 -50.61
C GLU A 454 -58.12 -31.58 -51.61
N VAL A 455 -57.40 -31.71 -52.76
CA VAL A 455 -56.73 -32.81 -53.52
C VAL A 455 -55.51 -32.31 -54.38
N ARG A 456 -54.68 -33.27 -54.83
CA ARG A 456 -53.47 -33.34 -55.74
C ARG A 456 -53.49 -32.57 -57.10
N PRO A 457 -52.41 -32.57 -57.97
CA PRO A 457 -51.16 -33.41 -58.08
C PRO A 457 -49.81 -32.61 -58.16
N GLY A 458 -48.58 -33.15 -58.17
CA GLY A 458 -47.99 -34.48 -58.53
C GLY A 458 -47.34 -34.41 -59.94
N ILE A 459 -46.17 -34.97 -60.31
CA ILE A 459 -45.10 -35.89 -59.77
C ILE A 459 -43.82 -35.69 -60.68
N PRO A 460 -42.64 -36.41 -60.65
CA PRO A 460 -42.06 -37.48 -59.80
C PRO A 460 -40.56 -37.23 -59.38
N VAL A 461 -39.77 -38.30 -59.10
CA VAL A 461 -38.29 -38.40 -58.86
C VAL A 461 -37.79 -39.81 -59.28
N PRO A 462 -36.46 -40.06 -59.41
CA PRO A 462 -35.81 -41.16 -58.65
C PRO A 462 -34.39 -40.78 -58.13
N ASN A 463 -33.95 -41.01 -56.88
CA ASN A 463 -33.67 -42.28 -56.13
C ASN A 463 -32.58 -43.15 -56.83
N VAL A 464 -31.51 -43.72 -56.22
CA VAL A 464 -31.12 -44.24 -54.87
C VAL A 464 -29.55 -44.40 -54.85
N PRO A 465 -28.84 -44.99 -53.84
CA PRO A 465 -28.90 -44.91 -52.38
C PRO A 465 -27.52 -44.56 -51.73
N ASN A 466 -27.48 -44.35 -50.40
CA ASN A 466 -26.26 -44.14 -49.59
C ASN A 466 -26.21 -45.19 -48.45
N LEU A 467 -25.04 -45.70 -48.04
CA LEU A 467 -24.79 -46.56 -46.86
C LEU A 467 -23.25 -46.75 -46.62
N PRO A 468 -22.78 -47.14 -45.42
CA PRO A 468 -22.30 -46.20 -44.40
C PRO A 468 -20.80 -46.36 -44.08
N ASN A 469 -20.25 -45.49 -43.21
CA ASN A 469 -18.87 -45.62 -42.72
C ASN A 469 -18.80 -45.47 -41.19
N ALA A 470 -18.11 -46.39 -40.52
CA ALA A 470 -17.76 -46.32 -39.10
C ALA A 470 -16.50 -47.16 -38.78
N ASN A 471 -15.64 -46.60 -37.92
CA ASN A 471 -14.51 -47.20 -37.17
C ASN A 471 -13.21 -47.66 -37.90
N VAL A 472 -12.15 -46.84 -37.72
CA VAL A 472 -10.79 -47.10 -37.13
C VAL A 472 -10.42 -48.50 -36.59
N PRO A 473 -9.12 -48.85 -36.33
CA PRO A 473 -7.81 -48.18 -36.64
C PRO A 473 -6.60 -49.10 -37.06
N ASN A 474 -5.42 -48.47 -37.25
CA ASN A 474 -4.05 -48.92 -36.85
C ASN A 474 -2.99 -49.27 -37.94
N MET A 475 -1.72 -48.96 -37.64
CA MET A 475 -0.46 -49.08 -38.43
C MET A 475 0.22 -50.49 -38.27
N PRO A 476 1.49 -50.82 -38.70
CA PRO A 476 2.60 -50.05 -39.35
C PRO A 476 3.50 -50.76 -40.42
N GLN A 477 4.44 -49.99 -41.00
CA GLN A 477 5.90 -50.30 -41.24
C GLN A 477 6.53 -49.92 -42.60
N MET A 478 7.84 -49.62 -42.51
CA MET A 478 8.86 -49.17 -43.49
C MET A 478 9.61 -50.42 -44.10
N PRO A 479 10.73 -50.37 -44.89
CA PRO A 479 11.70 -49.27 -45.06
C PRO A 479 12.54 -49.11 -46.39
N ALA A 480 13.34 -48.03 -46.39
CA ALA A 480 14.74 -47.87 -46.89
C ALA A 480 15.09 -47.72 -48.41
N GLY A 481 16.01 -46.77 -48.69
CA GLY A 481 16.77 -46.66 -49.95
C GLY A 481 17.51 -45.31 -50.17
N ILE A 482 18.84 -45.29 -50.02
CA ILE A 482 19.74 -44.09 -50.03
C ILE A 482 21.09 -44.55 -50.67
N PRO A 483 21.92 -43.76 -51.42
CA PRO A 483 22.30 -42.35 -51.20
C PRO A 483 22.45 -41.44 -52.46
N GLY A 484 23.03 -40.24 -52.28
CA GLY A 484 23.39 -39.28 -53.35
C GLY A 484 24.92 -39.09 -53.57
N ARG A 485 25.32 -38.04 -54.31
CA ARG A 485 26.73 -37.60 -54.51
C ARG A 485 26.84 -36.15 -55.01
N ASP A 486 27.87 -35.44 -54.56
CA ASP A 486 28.28 -34.09 -55.00
C ASP A 486 28.96 -34.07 -56.39
N ARG A 487 28.97 -32.88 -57.05
CA ARG A 487 30.20 -32.19 -57.54
C ARG A 487 29.94 -30.87 -58.32
N ASP A 488 30.68 -29.84 -57.91
CA ASP A 488 31.49 -28.89 -58.72
C ASP A 488 30.93 -28.04 -59.90
N ARG A 489 30.92 -26.71 -59.66
CA ARG A 489 31.65 -25.65 -60.43
C ARG A 489 30.99 -24.89 -61.62
N GLU A 490 30.99 -23.56 -61.49
CA GLU A 490 30.72 -22.47 -62.46
C GLU A 490 31.76 -22.32 -63.61
N PRO A 491 31.64 -21.37 -64.59
CA PRO A 491 30.53 -20.46 -64.96
C PRO A 491 30.19 -20.40 -66.49
N GLY A 492 29.07 -19.75 -66.91
CA GLY A 492 28.83 -19.48 -68.34
C GLY A 492 27.53 -18.73 -68.75
N ARG A 493 27.65 -17.41 -68.97
CA ARG A 493 26.67 -16.42 -69.52
C ARG A 493 25.45 -16.90 -70.35
N GLY A 494 24.27 -16.29 -70.08
CA GLY A 494 23.38 -15.76 -71.14
C GLY A 494 21.86 -15.79 -70.90
N GLY A 495 21.19 -14.62 -70.89
CA GLY A 495 19.72 -14.51 -71.06
C GLY A 495 18.92 -13.89 -69.90
N ARG A 496 18.12 -12.86 -70.20
CA ARG A 496 17.13 -12.17 -69.33
C ARG A 496 15.71 -12.74 -69.59
N PRO A 497 14.64 -12.28 -68.89
CA PRO A 497 14.46 -12.09 -67.45
C PRO A 497 13.13 -12.73 -66.95
N GLY A 498 13.02 -13.11 -65.67
CA GLY A 498 11.72 -13.53 -65.13
C GLY A 498 11.71 -13.85 -63.63
N GLN A 499 10.80 -13.19 -62.90
CA GLN A 499 10.34 -13.49 -61.53
C GLN A 499 11.43 -13.57 -60.44
N GLY A 500 11.57 -12.49 -59.67
CA GLY A 500 12.32 -12.51 -58.41
C GLY A 500 11.54 -13.27 -57.33
N GLN A 501 12.00 -14.48 -56.99
CA GLN A 501 11.65 -15.14 -55.75
C GLN A 501 12.38 -14.44 -54.57
N MET A 502 11.60 -14.02 -53.58
CA MET A 502 12.14 -13.51 -52.30
C MET A 502 12.73 -14.69 -51.50
N PRO A 503 13.98 -14.61 -51.01
CA PRO A 503 14.56 -15.65 -50.17
C PRO A 503 14.09 -15.53 -48.71
N ASP A 504 13.58 -16.65 -48.20
CA ASP A 504 13.72 -17.17 -46.83
C ASP A 504 13.47 -16.23 -45.62
N LEU A 505 12.22 -16.22 -45.16
CA LEU A 505 11.82 -15.60 -43.89
C LEU A 505 12.15 -16.45 -42.64
N GLN A 506 12.56 -17.72 -42.77
CA GLN A 506 12.77 -18.61 -41.63
C GLN A 506 14.20 -18.49 -41.07
N ILE A 507 15.22 -18.40 -41.94
CA ILE A 507 16.63 -18.21 -41.49
C ILE A 507 16.80 -16.90 -40.69
N THR A 508 16.07 -15.85 -41.07
CA THR A 508 16.13 -14.55 -40.37
C THR A 508 15.41 -14.56 -39.02
N GLN A 509 14.32 -15.32 -38.89
CA GLN A 509 13.59 -15.50 -37.62
C GLN A 509 14.41 -16.31 -36.61
N ASP A 510 15.06 -17.39 -37.02
CA ASP A 510 15.91 -18.19 -36.14
C ASP A 510 17.17 -17.43 -35.68
N ALA A 511 17.76 -16.60 -36.55
CA ALA A 511 18.86 -15.72 -36.17
C ALA A 511 18.43 -14.69 -35.10
N ALA A 512 17.24 -14.10 -35.25
CA ALA A 512 16.67 -13.16 -34.27
C ALA A 512 16.35 -13.84 -32.93
N ASN A 513 15.68 -15.00 -32.96
CA ASN A 513 15.36 -15.81 -31.78
C ASN A 513 16.63 -16.21 -31.00
N LYS A 514 17.69 -16.61 -31.72
CA LYS A 514 18.98 -16.99 -31.13
C LYS A 514 19.71 -15.79 -30.50
N ALA A 515 19.62 -14.60 -31.11
CA ALA A 515 20.15 -13.37 -30.54
C ALA A 515 19.37 -12.93 -29.27
N GLU A 516 18.06 -13.09 -29.24
CA GLU A 516 17.24 -12.80 -28.05
C GLU A 516 17.53 -13.80 -26.92
N LEU A 517 17.65 -15.09 -27.22
CA LEU A 517 18.01 -16.12 -26.24
C LEU A 517 19.39 -15.84 -25.61
N ALA A 518 20.37 -15.42 -26.42
CA ALA A 518 21.70 -15.02 -25.94
C ALA A 518 21.66 -13.78 -25.03
N ARG A 519 20.79 -12.79 -25.32
CA ARG A 519 20.58 -11.62 -24.46
C ARG A 519 19.96 -12.01 -23.11
N ARG A 520 18.90 -12.82 -23.12
CA ARG A 520 18.25 -13.32 -21.89
C ARG A 520 19.24 -14.13 -21.03
N ALA A 521 20.06 -14.99 -21.65
CA ALA A 521 21.10 -15.74 -20.93
C ALA A 521 22.19 -14.84 -20.30
N ALA A 522 22.56 -13.74 -20.97
CA ALA A 522 23.50 -12.76 -20.40
C ALA A 522 22.88 -11.97 -19.24
N GLU A 523 21.60 -11.62 -19.33
CA GLU A 523 20.85 -10.94 -18.26
C GLU A 523 20.69 -11.85 -17.02
N THR A 524 20.38 -13.14 -17.21
CA THR A 524 20.33 -14.13 -16.11
C THR A 524 21.67 -14.25 -15.39
N ARG A 525 22.78 -14.41 -16.12
CA ARG A 525 24.13 -14.50 -15.52
C ARG A 525 24.52 -13.24 -14.73
N MET A 526 24.06 -12.07 -15.17
CA MET A 526 24.30 -10.82 -14.46
C MET A 526 23.50 -10.75 -13.15
N GLN A 527 22.25 -11.22 -13.16
CA GLN A 527 21.41 -11.33 -11.95
C GLN A 527 21.97 -12.37 -10.96
N GLU A 528 22.46 -13.51 -11.44
CA GLU A 528 23.13 -14.53 -10.61
C GLU A 528 24.37 -13.95 -9.91
N ALA A 529 25.23 -13.24 -10.65
CA ALA A 529 26.41 -12.57 -10.10
C ALA A 529 26.07 -11.48 -9.07
N GLN A 530 24.94 -10.78 -9.22
CA GLN A 530 24.45 -9.83 -8.21
C GLN A 530 23.93 -10.54 -6.97
N ALA A 531 23.12 -11.59 -7.13
CA ALA A 531 22.58 -12.38 -6.02
C ALA A 531 23.71 -13.02 -5.18
N ASP A 532 24.79 -13.50 -5.81
CA ASP A 532 25.94 -14.05 -5.09
C ASP A 532 26.74 -12.96 -4.35
N ARG A 533 26.82 -11.74 -4.89
CA ARG A 533 27.41 -10.59 -4.18
C ARG A 533 26.56 -10.14 -2.99
N GLU A 534 25.23 -10.15 -3.11
CA GLU A 534 24.31 -9.88 -2.00
C GLU A 534 24.43 -10.95 -0.90
N LYS A 535 24.56 -12.25 -1.24
CA LYS A 535 24.83 -13.33 -0.27
C LYS A 535 26.16 -13.14 0.47
N GLN A 536 27.21 -12.69 -0.22
CA GLN A 536 28.50 -12.40 0.40
C GLN A 536 28.40 -11.23 1.41
N ILE A 537 27.71 -10.16 1.06
CA ILE A 537 27.45 -9.03 1.97
C ILE A 537 26.63 -9.50 3.19
N ALA A 538 25.57 -10.29 2.99
CA ALA A 538 24.77 -10.85 4.08
C ALA A 538 25.59 -11.75 5.03
N THR A 539 26.55 -12.51 4.50
CA THR A 539 27.46 -13.34 5.30
C THR A 539 28.43 -12.47 6.12
N GLN A 540 28.96 -11.39 5.53
CA GLN A 540 29.78 -10.42 6.25
C GLN A 540 28.99 -9.67 7.34
N GLN A 541 27.72 -9.31 7.09
CA GLN A 541 26.83 -8.74 8.10
C GLN A 541 26.61 -9.69 9.30
N GLN A 542 26.43 -10.99 9.06
CA GLN A 542 26.31 -11.99 10.13
C GLN A 542 27.61 -12.12 10.94
N GLU A 543 28.78 -12.11 10.29
CA GLU A 543 30.06 -12.12 10.99
C GLU A 543 30.29 -10.84 11.80
N LEU A 544 29.93 -9.67 11.27
CA LEU A 544 29.98 -8.40 11.99
C LEU A 544 29.09 -8.43 13.25
N ALA A 545 27.84 -8.91 13.12
CA ALA A 545 26.94 -9.06 14.26
C ALA A 545 27.53 -10.00 15.33
N ARG A 546 28.21 -11.08 14.92
CA ARG A 546 28.93 -11.98 15.82
C ARG A 546 30.07 -11.26 16.55
N ARG A 547 30.90 -10.47 15.83
CA ARG A 547 31.99 -9.68 16.41
C ARG A 547 31.48 -8.59 17.37
N GLN A 548 30.35 -7.96 17.07
CA GLN A 548 29.68 -6.99 17.95
C GLN A 548 29.11 -7.65 19.22
N ALA A 549 28.58 -8.87 19.12
CA ALA A 549 28.17 -9.65 20.29
C ALA A 549 29.38 -10.08 21.14
N GLU A 550 30.49 -10.48 20.52
CA GLU A 550 31.74 -10.84 21.19
C GLU A 550 32.35 -9.63 21.95
N THR A 551 32.37 -8.43 21.37
CA THR A 551 32.86 -7.22 22.07
C THR A 551 31.92 -6.80 23.21
N THR A 552 30.60 -6.90 23.01
CA THR A 552 29.61 -6.63 24.07
C THR A 552 29.77 -7.60 25.25
N ALA A 553 29.93 -8.90 24.98
CA ALA A 553 30.17 -9.91 26.01
C ALA A 553 31.52 -9.69 26.73
N MET A 554 32.56 -9.26 26.02
CA MET A 554 33.85 -8.89 26.63
C MET A 554 33.71 -7.66 27.54
N GLN A 555 32.97 -6.63 27.10
CA GLN A 555 32.70 -5.43 27.91
C GLN A 555 31.92 -5.77 29.19
N GLN A 556 30.93 -6.66 29.12
CA GLN A 556 30.20 -7.15 30.29
C GLN A 556 31.11 -7.92 31.26
N ARG A 557 32.00 -8.79 30.75
CA ARG A 557 32.98 -9.51 31.59
C ARG A 557 33.94 -8.57 32.31
N ILE A 558 34.44 -7.53 31.63
CA ILE A 558 35.32 -6.51 32.23
C ILE A 558 34.57 -5.76 33.35
N ALA A 559 33.32 -5.35 33.11
CA ALA A 559 32.49 -4.68 34.11
C ALA A 559 32.17 -5.60 35.32
N GLU A 560 31.94 -6.89 35.10
CA GLU A 560 31.72 -7.85 36.19
C GLU A 560 33.00 -8.13 36.98
N GLN A 561 34.16 -8.27 36.32
CA GLN A 561 35.46 -8.39 36.98
C GLN A 561 35.79 -7.14 37.80
N GLN A 562 35.49 -5.94 37.30
CA GLN A 562 35.59 -4.69 38.05
C GLN A 562 34.74 -4.72 39.33
N ARG A 563 33.47 -5.14 39.24
CA ARG A 563 32.59 -5.21 40.42
C ARG A 563 33.09 -6.21 41.45
N ARG A 564 33.47 -7.43 41.01
CA ARG A 564 34.02 -8.47 41.88
C ARG A 564 35.33 -8.03 42.54
N ALA A 565 36.22 -7.36 41.81
CA ALA A 565 37.46 -6.82 42.36
C ALA A 565 37.21 -5.73 43.41
N GLN A 566 36.22 -4.85 43.21
CA GLN A 566 35.80 -3.87 44.22
C GLN A 566 35.20 -4.53 45.46
N GLU A 567 34.34 -5.54 45.30
CA GLU A 567 33.77 -6.33 46.40
C GLU A 567 34.86 -7.07 47.22
N ASP A 568 35.86 -7.66 46.55
CA ASP A 568 36.98 -8.36 47.20
C ASP A 568 37.96 -7.40 47.89
N LEU A 569 38.22 -6.24 47.29
CA LEU A 569 39.01 -5.17 47.94
C LEU A 569 38.30 -4.62 49.17
N ALA A 570 36.97 -4.45 49.13
CA ALA A 570 36.19 -4.00 50.28
C ALA A 570 36.21 -5.02 51.44
N LYS A 571 36.16 -6.32 51.13
CA LYS A 571 36.26 -7.40 52.15
C LYS A 571 37.66 -7.50 52.75
N LYS A 572 38.72 -7.45 51.93
CA LYS A 572 40.12 -7.64 52.37
C LYS A 572 40.77 -6.39 52.98
N ALA A 573 40.13 -5.22 52.88
CA ALA A 573 40.62 -3.98 53.48
C ALA A 573 40.64 -4.00 55.02
N ALA A 574 39.97 -4.96 55.67
CA ALA A 574 40.02 -5.16 57.12
C ALA A 574 41.31 -5.85 57.61
N ASP A 575 41.93 -6.71 56.78
CA ASP A 575 42.96 -7.66 57.22
C ASP A 575 44.37 -7.42 56.63
N MET A 576 44.52 -6.57 55.60
CA MET A 576 45.80 -6.37 54.89
C MET A 576 46.52 -5.05 55.23
N SER A 577 47.85 -5.08 55.19
CA SER A 577 48.68 -3.87 55.25
C SER A 577 48.38 -2.92 54.10
N ALA A 578 48.35 -1.61 54.37
CA ALA A 578 48.11 -0.57 53.36
C ALA A 578 49.09 -0.66 52.16
N LYS A 579 50.31 -1.16 52.39
CA LYS A 579 51.33 -1.34 51.34
C LYS A 579 51.04 -2.52 50.41
N GLU A 580 50.45 -3.59 50.94
CA GLU A 580 50.04 -4.77 50.17
C GLU A 580 48.74 -4.50 49.40
N ALA A 581 47.80 -3.79 50.02
CA ALA A 581 46.58 -3.32 49.38
C ALA A 581 46.87 -2.37 48.19
N ALA A 582 47.90 -1.53 48.29
CA ALA A 582 48.36 -0.69 47.18
C ALA A 582 48.92 -1.51 46.01
N ALA A 583 49.84 -2.45 46.28
CA ALA A 583 50.43 -3.30 45.25
C ALA A 583 49.40 -4.21 44.54
N LEU A 584 48.40 -4.71 45.28
CA LEU A 584 47.31 -5.50 44.69
C LEU A 584 46.41 -4.63 43.78
N LYS A 585 46.08 -3.41 44.19
CA LYS A 585 45.33 -2.45 43.37
C LYS A 585 46.07 -2.07 42.10
N GLU A 586 47.38 -1.85 42.18
CA GLU A 586 48.22 -1.53 41.02
C GLU A 586 48.26 -2.70 40.01
N LYS A 587 48.44 -3.93 40.50
CA LYS A 587 48.39 -5.14 39.66
C LYS A 587 47.02 -5.31 38.99
N GLN A 588 45.93 -5.13 39.73
CA GLN A 588 44.56 -5.21 39.19
C GLN A 588 44.28 -4.09 38.17
N ALA A 589 44.78 -2.87 38.42
CA ALA A 589 44.65 -1.75 37.48
C ALA A 589 45.41 -2.01 36.16
N ALA A 590 46.62 -2.57 36.23
CA ALA A 590 47.39 -2.96 35.04
C ALA A 590 46.70 -4.06 34.22
N GLU A 591 46.13 -5.07 34.88
CA GLU A 591 45.38 -6.15 34.22
C GLU A 591 44.10 -5.63 33.55
N MET A 592 43.35 -4.74 34.22
CA MET A 592 42.18 -4.08 33.64
C MET A 592 42.54 -3.17 32.45
N ALA A 593 43.66 -2.45 32.51
CA ALA A 593 44.12 -1.61 31.40
C ALA A 593 44.46 -2.44 30.15
N ALA A 594 45.11 -3.60 30.32
CA ALA A 594 45.40 -4.53 29.23
C ALA A 594 44.11 -5.09 28.59
N GLN A 595 43.12 -5.48 29.40
CA GLN A 595 41.82 -5.95 28.91
C GLN A 595 41.03 -4.85 28.19
N GLN A 596 41.06 -3.61 28.67
CA GLN A 596 40.45 -2.45 28.00
C GLN A 596 41.12 -2.16 26.66
N GLN A 597 42.45 -2.30 26.56
CA GLN A 597 43.17 -2.16 25.30
C GLN A 597 42.81 -3.26 24.29
N GLU A 598 42.60 -4.50 24.74
CA GLU A 598 42.12 -5.59 23.87
C GLU A 598 40.67 -5.34 23.38
N LEU A 599 39.78 -4.87 24.27
CA LEU A 599 38.41 -4.50 23.91
C LEU A 599 38.41 -3.37 22.86
N ALA A 600 39.18 -2.31 23.08
CA ALA A 600 39.29 -1.18 22.16
C ALA A 600 39.80 -1.63 20.77
N ARG A 601 40.78 -2.54 20.73
CA ARG A 601 41.26 -3.16 19.48
C ARG A 601 40.15 -3.94 18.76
N LYS A 602 39.42 -4.81 19.47
CA LYS A 602 38.34 -5.61 18.88
C LYS A 602 37.15 -4.75 18.42
N GLN A 603 36.87 -3.66 19.13
CA GLN A 603 35.90 -2.64 18.69
C GLN A 603 36.36 -1.94 17.41
N ALA A 604 37.64 -1.54 17.31
CA ALA A 604 38.19 -0.95 16.09
C ALA A 604 38.15 -1.92 14.88
N GLU A 605 38.47 -3.21 15.09
CA GLU A 605 38.36 -4.26 14.06
C GLU A 605 36.89 -4.45 13.59
N ALA A 606 35.91 -4.35 14.49
CA ALA A 606 34.49 -4.39 14.12
C ALA A 606 34.03 -3.12 13.37
N VAL A 607 34.50 -1.94 13.75
CA VAL A 607 34.20 -0.67 13.06
C VAL A 607 34.80 -0.66 11.64
N ALA A 608 36.04 -1.13 11.47
CA ALA A 608 36.66 -1.25 10.16
C ALA A 608 35.88 -2.22 9.24
N MET A 609 35.41 -3.35 9.79
CA MET A 609 34.57 -4.30 9.06
C MET A 609 33.21 -3.71 8.67
N GLN A 610 32.57 -2.94 9.56
CA GLN A 610 31.34 -2.21 9.25
C GLN A 610 31.53 -1.21 8.10
N GLN A 611 32.64 -0.46 8.08
CA GLN A 611 32.95 0.48 7.01
C GLN A 611 33.14 -0.24 5.66
N GLN A 612 33.84 -1.38 5.65
CA GLN A 612 34.01 -2.19 4.43
C GLN A 612 32.69 -2.75 3.89
N ILE A 613 31.77 -3.18 4.77
CA ILE A 613 30.43 -3.64 4.38
C ILE A 613 29.64 -2.49 3.77
N THR A 614 29.60 -1.32 4.40
CA THR A 614 28.88 -0.14 3.90
C THR A 614 29.44 0.37 2.56
N GLU A 615 30.75 0.27 2.33
CA GLU A 615 31.33 0.60 1.03
C GLU A 615 30.96 -0.43 -0.06
N GLN A 616 30.89 -1.72 0.29
CA GLN A 616 30.44 -2.78 -0.62
C GLN A 616 28.94 -2.65 -0.97
N GLU A 617 28.11 -2.32 0.01
CA GLU A 617 26.68 -2.02 -0.14
C GLU A 617 26.47 -0.81 -1.06
N LYS A 618 27.21 0.28 -0.86
CA LYS A 618 27.17 1.46 -1.74
C LYS A 618 27.50 1.09 -3.18
N LYS A 619 28.59 0.36 -3.42
CA LYS A 619 29.00 -0.11 -4.76
C LYS A 619 28.01 -1.10 -5.38
N ALA A 620 27.32 -1.91 -4.58
CA ALA A 620 26.25 -2.79 -5.05
C ALA A 620 24.99 -1.99 -5.44
N GLY A 621 24.61 -0.99 -4.65
CA GLY A 621 23.51 -0.07 -4.94
C GLY A 621 23.75 0.75 -6.21
N GLU A 622 24.95 1.28 -6.40
CA GLU A 622 25.36 1.99 -7.63
C GLU A 622 25.26 1.09 -8.86
N ALA A 623 25.77 -0.16 -8.78
CA ALA A 623 25.66 -1.13 -9.87
C ALA A 623 24.20 -1.52 -10.20
N ARG A 624 23.35 -1.64 -9.17
CA ARG A 624 21.91 -1.91 -9.33
C ARG A 624 21.18 -0.74 -9.99
N ALA A 625 21.49 0.50 -9.60
CA ALA A 625 20.93 1.70 -10.23
C ALA A 625 21.35 1.84 -11.71
N GLN A 626 22.61 1.53 -12.04
CA GLN A 626 23.09 1.50 -13.42
C GLN A 626 22.36 0.43 -14.27
N GLN A 627 22.15 -0.77 -13.72
CA GLN A 627 21.40 -1.83 -14.39
C GLN A 627 19.92 -1.45 -14.59
N GLU A 628 19.28 -0.84 -13.59
CA GLU A 628 17.88 -0.38 -13.73
C GLU A 628 17.75 0.72 -14.79
N ALA A 629 18.70 1.64 -14.87
CA ALA A 629 18.76 2.67 -15.91
C ALA A 629 18.92 2.03 -17.31
N LEU A 630 19.83 1.06 -17.47
CA LEU A 630 20.02 0.33 -18.73
C LEU A 630 18.75 -0.43 -19.16
N MET A 631 18.05 -1.05 -18.21
CA MET A 631 16.78 -1.75 -18.47
C MET A 631 15.67 -0.78 -18.87
N LYS A 632 15.56 0.38 -18.23
CA LYS A 632 14.60 1.44 -18.62
C LYS A 632 14.89 1.97 -20.03
N GLN A 633 16.16 2.23 -20.35
CA GLN A 633 16.56 2.65 -21.70
C GLN A 633 16.15 1.61 -22.75
N ARG A 634 16.46 0.32 -22.52
CA ARG A 634 16.06 -0.78 -23.43
C ARG A 634 14.54 -0.91 -23.58
N GLN A 635 13.78 -0.72 -22.50
CA GLN A 635 12.31 -0.72 -22.55
C GLN A 635 11.76 0.46 -23.36
N GLU A 636 12.38 1.63 -23.26
CA GLU A 636 11.98 2.81 -24.03
C GLU A 636 12.34 2.67 -25.52
N GLU A 637 13.51 2.12 -25.84
CA GLU A 637 13.91 1.76 -27.21
C GLU A 637 12.95 0.71 -27.82
N ALA A 638 12.60 -0.33 -27.06
CA ALA A 638 11.61 -1.33 -27.49
C ALA A 638 10.21 -0.75 -27.66
N LYS A 639 9.81 0.21 -26.81
CA LYS A 639 8.53 0.94 -26.94
C LYS A 639 8.51 1.78 -28.22
N LYS A 640 9.57 2.55 -28.50
CA LYS A 640 9.72 3.34 -29.74
C LYS A 640 9.70 2.46 -30.98
N ALA A 641 10.39 1.32 -30.95
CA ALA A 641 10.36 0.34 -32.05
C ALA A 641 8.95 -0.24 -32.28
N ARG A 642 8.19 -0.51 -31.21
CA ARG A 642 6.81 -1.00 -31.30
C ARG A 642 5.83 0.06 -31.80
N GLU A 643 6.01 1.32 -31.41
CA GLU A 643 5.23 2.46 -31.90
C GLU A 643 5.49 2.69 -33.39
N ALA A 644 6.75 2.64 -33.84
CA ALA A 644 7.11 2.69 -35.26
C ALA A 644 6.52 1.53 -36.08
N ALA A 645 6.56 0.30 -35.55
CA ALA A 645 5.95 -0.86 -36.20
C ALA A 645 4.42 -0.75 -36.31
N MET A 646 3.76 -0.15 -35.30
CA MET A 646 2.32 0.10 -35.32
C MET A 646 1.94 1.20 -36.33
N ALA A 647 2.76 2.25 -36.46
CA ALA A 647 2.58 3.28 -37.49
C ALA A 647 2.69 2.69 -38.90
N ALA A 648 3.73 1.89 -39.17
CA ALA A 648 3.89 1.22 -40.47
C ALA A 648 2.72 0.26 -40.80
N GLN A 649 2.14 -0.42 -39.80
CA GLN A 649 0.94 -1.24 -39.98
C GLN A 649 -0.33 -0.41 -40.23
N ALA A 650 -0.42 0.81 -39.71
CA ALA A 650 -1.52 1.73 -40.00
C ALA A 650 -1.46 2.24 -41.45
N GLU A 651 -0.27 2.69 -41.90
CA GLU A 651 -0.04 3.10 -43.30
C GLU A 651 -0.34 1.97 -44.29
N ALA A 652 0.10 0.74 -44.00
CA ALA A 652 -0.19 -0.42 -44.83
C ALA A 652 -1.69 -0.70 -44.99
N LYS A 653 -2.47 -0.56 -43.89
CA LYS A 653 -3.94 -0.71 -43.93
C LYS A 653 -4.63 0.43 -44.66
N GLU A 654 -4.11 1.65 -44.58
CA GLU A 654 -4.66 2.79 -45.32
C GLU A 654 -4.47 2.60 -46.84
N VAL A 655 -3.29 2.13 -47.27
CA VAL A 655 -3.02 1.76 -48.67
C VAL A 655 -3.93 0.60 -49.14
N GLU A 656 -4.18 -0.40 -48.29
CA GLU A 656 -5.05 -1.52 -48.63
C GLU A 656 -6.52 -1.09 -48.76
N THR A 657 -7.05 -0.31 -47.82
CA THR A 657 -8.43 0.21 -47.89
C THR A 657 -8.65 1.17 -49.06
N ARG A 658 -7.62 1.94 -49.46
CA ARG A 658 -7.66 2.74 -50.68
C ARG A 658 -7.80 1.88 -51.94
N ARG A 659 -7.00 0.82 -52.08
CA ARG A 659 -7.12 -0.14 -53.20
C ARG A 659 -8.47 -0.83 -53.26
N GLN A 660 -9.07 -1.14 -52.11
CA GLN A 660 -10.42 -1.72 -52.05
C GLN A 660 -11.48 -0.76 -52.61
N ARG A 661 -11.43 0.54 -52.24
CA ARG A 661 -12.32 1.56 -52.80
C ARG A 661 -12.16 1.75 -54.30
N GLU A 662 -10.92 1.83 -54.79
CA GLU A 662 -10.60 1.94 -56.22
C GLU A 662 -11.13 0.71 -56.99
N GLY A 663 -11.08 -0.49 -56.39
CA GLY A 663 -11.67 -1.71 -56.96
C GLY A 663 -13.21 -1.73 -56.97
N GLU A 664 -13.88 -1.26 -55.92
CA GLU A 664 -15.34 -1.12 -55.87
C GLU A 664 -15.87 -0.10 -56.89
N GLU A 665 -15.14 1.01 -57.09
CA GLU A 665 -15.51 2.05 -58.04
C GLU A 665 -15.36 1.56 -59.50
N ALA A 666 -14.27 0.83 -59.80
CA ALA A 666 -14.09 0.16 -61.08
C ALA A 666 -15.20 -0.87 -61.37
N ALA A 667 -15.61 -1.67 -60.36
CA ALA A 667 -16.69 -2.64 -60.52
C ALA A 667 -18.05 -1.96 -60.82
N LYS A 668 -18.36 -0.84 -60.15
CA LYS A 668 -19.58 -0.04 -60.44
C LYS A 668 -19.56 0.55 -61.84
N ALA A 669 -18.42 1.07 -62.30
CA ALA A 669 -18.27 1.59 -63.66
C ALA A 669 -18.50 0.50 -64.72
N GLN A 670 -17.95 -0.70 -64.51
CA GLN A 670 -18.14 -1.85 -65.39
C GLN A 670 -19.61 -2.33 -65.42
N GLN A 671 -20.31 -2.26 -64.28
CA GLN A 671 -21.72 -2.60 -64.19
C GLN A 671 -22.63 -1.58 -64.92
N MET A 672 -22.33 -0.29 -64.84
CA MET A 672 -23.04 0.75 -65.61
C MET A 672 -22.81 0.60 -67.12
N ALA A 673 -21.58 0.35 -67.56
CA ALA A 673 -21.27 0.10 -68.98
C ALA A 673 -22.05 -1.10 -69.54
N SER A 674 -22.18 -2.18 -68.75
CA SER A 674 -23.01 -3.33 -69.13
C SER A 674 -24.50 -3.01 -69.26
N GLN A 675 -25.03 -2.09 -68.45
CA GLN A 675 -26.44 -1.67 -68.55
C GLN A 675 -26.68 -0.77 -69.76
N GLN A 676 -25.75 0.13 -70.07
CA GLN A 676 -25.82 0.97 -71.28
C GLN A 676 -25.80 0.13 -72.56
N ALA A 677 -24.88 -0.84 -72.68
CA ALA A 677 -24.83 -1.75 -73.82
C ALA A 677 -26.13 -2.56 -74.00
N GLN A 678 -26.78 -2.96 -72.90
CA GLN A 678 -28.09 -3.63 -72.96
C GLN A 678 -29.20 -2.70 -73.44
N GLN A 679 -29.21 -1.42 -73.03
CA GLN A 679 -30.17 -0.43 -73.51
C GLN A 679 -29.98 -0.12 -75.01
N GLU A 680 -28.74 0.06 -75.46
CA GLU A 680 -28.42 0.31 -76.88
C GLU A 680 -28.88 -0.85 -77.77
N ALA A 681 -28.61 -2.10 -77.37
CA ALA A 681 -29.07 -3.28 -78.10
C ALA A 681 -30.62 -3.35 -78.19
N LEU A 682 -31.32 -2.89 -77.15
CA LEU A 682 -32.78 -2.87 -77.10
C LEU A 682 -33.35 -1.77 -78.01
N GLN A 683 -32.72 -0.58 -78.04
CA GLN A 683 -33.04 0.50 -78.97
C GLN A 683 -32.78 0.10 -80.43
N GLN A 684 -31.65 -0.54 -80.74
CA GLN A 684 -31.34 -1.04 -82.09
C GLN A 684 -32.39 -2.05 -82.57
N ARG A 685 -32.86 -2.94 -81.68
CA ARG A 685 -33.92 -3.91 -81.99
C ARG A 685 -35.28 -3.25 -82.22
N GLN A 686 -35.60 -2.18 -81.51
CA GLN A 686 -36.81 -1.37 -81.75
C GLN A 686 -36.72 -0.61 -83.09
N ALA A 687 -35.56 0.01 -83.38
CA ALA A 687 -35.32 0.69 -84.65
C ALA A 687 -35.40 -0.26 -85.86
N ALA A 688 -34.91 -1.49 -85.73
CA ALA A 688 -35.03 -2.52 -86.78
C ALA A 688 -36.48 -2.93 -87.05
N MET A 689 -37.32 -3.06 -86.00
CA MET A 689 -38.77 -3.28 -86.17
C MET A 689 -39.46 -2.09 -86.85
N ALA A 690 -39.17 -0.87 -86.40
CA ALA A 690 -39.72 0.35 -87.00
C ALA A 690 -39.33 0.48 -88.50
N ALA A 691 -38.09 0.13 -88.86
CA ALA A 691 -37.63 0.13 -90.25
C ALA A 691 -38.34 -0.91 -91.12
N GLN A 692 -38.65 -2.11 -90.59
CA GLN A 692 -39.48 -3.09 -91.31
C GLN A 692 -40.93 -2.61 -91.49
N GLU A 693 -41.52 -2.00 -90.46
CA GLU A 693 -42.87 -1.44 -90.53
C GLU A 693 -42.93 -0.26 -91.53
N GLU A 694 -41.88 0.58 -91.56
CA GLU A 694 -41.75 1.66 -92.53
C GLU A 694 -41.54 1.14 -93.96
N GLN A 695 -40.78 0.06 -94.17
CA GLN A 695 -40.68 -0.58 -95.49
C GLN A 695 -42.03 -1.12 -95.97
N ALA A 696 -42.83 -1.74 -95.09
CA ALA A 696 -44.19 -2.18 -95.43
C ALA A 696 -45.11 -0.99 -95.78
N ARG A 697 -45.03 0.11 -95.02
CA ARG A 697 -45.77 1.35 -95.32
C ARG A 697 -45.31 2.02 -96.61
N ARG A 698 -44.00 2.03 -96.92
CA ARG A 698 -43.44 2.57 -98.17
C ARG A 698 -43.88 1.75 -99.38
N GLN A 699 -44.03 0.42 -99.26
CA GLN A 699 -44.62 -0.41 -100.32
C GLN A 699 -46.10 -0.11 -100.56
N GLN A 700 -46.87 0.24 -99.52
CA GLN A 700 -48.25 0.71 -99.67
C GLN A 700 -48.34 2.15 -100.21
N ALA A 701 -47.41 3.04 -99.80
CA ALA A 701 -47.34 4.41 -100.27
C ALA A 701 -46.94 4.51 -101.76
N ALA A 702 -46.00 3.68 -102.23
CA ALA A 702 -45.60 3.65 -103.63
C ALA A 702 -46.77 3.33 -104.61
N MET A 703 -47.82 2.61 -104.17
CA MET A 703 -49.05 2.43 -104.94
C MET A 703 -49.98 3.65 -104.94
N ARG A 704 -49.90 4.53 -103.92
CA ARG A 704 -50.62 5.82 -103.89
C ARG A 704 -49.86 6.93 -104.62
N ASP A 705 -48.54 6.97 -104.51
CA ASP A 705 -47.71 8.00 -105.15
C ASP A 705 -47.81 7.96 -106.68
N GLN A 706 -48.01 6.75 -107.25
CA GLN A 706 -48.30 6.58 -108.69
C GLN A 706 -49.65 7.18 -109.11
N GLN A 707 -50.56 7.42 -108.15
CA GLN A 707 -51.88 8.05 -108.33
C GLN A 707 -51.82 9.57 -108.04
N GLU A 708 -51.07 10.00 -107.03
CA GLU A 708 -50.95 11.41 -106.64
C GLU A 708 -49.95 12.22 -107.50
N GLN A 709 -49.01 11.56 -108.20
CA GLN A 709 -48.17 12.20 -109.22
C GLN A 709 -48.96 12.79 -110.40
N GLN A 710 -50.24 12.45 -110.58
CA GLN A 710 -51.13 13.12 -111.53
C GLN A 710 -51.73 14.45 -111.02
N GLN A 711 -51.60 14.79 -109.72
CA GLN A 711 -52.29 15.95 -109.13
C GLN A 711 -51.39 17.05 -108.56
N GLN A 712 -50.13 16.76 -108.19
CA GLN A 712 -49.26 17.76 -107.54
C GLN A 712 -48.45 18.67 -108.48
N ALA A 713 -48.88 18.84 -109.73
CA ALA A 713 -48.47 19.98 -110.56
C ALA A 713 -49.02 21.34 -110.02
N ALA A 714 -49.94 21.31 -109.06
CA ALA A 714 -50.69 22.48 -108.58
C ALA A 714 -50.05 23.24 -107.39
N MET A 715 -49.01 22.73 -106.72
CA MET A 715 -48.55 23.26 -105.43
C MET A 715 -47.31 24.18 -105.49
N LYS A 716 -47.04 24.81 -106.65
CA LYS A 716 -45.89 25.72 -106.82
C LYS A 716 -46.16 27.19 -106.40
N ALA A 717 -47.39 27.51 -105.97
CA ALA A 717 -47.81 28.87 -105.61
C ALA A 717 -47.60 29.25 -104.13
N ALA A 718 -47.19 28.31 -103.26
CA ALA A 718 -47.10 28.54 -101.81
C ALA A 718 -45.72 29.05 -101.32
N GLN A 719 -44.73 29.23 -102.21
CA GLN A 719 -43.34 29.56 -101.82
C GLN A 719 -43.02 31.06 -101.74
N GLU A 720 -43.88 31.96 -102.24
CA GLU A 720 -43.59 33.41 -102.22
C GLU A 720 -44.01 34.13 -100.92
N GLU A 721 -44.93 33.58 -100.13
CA GLU A 721 -45.40 34.24 -98.89
C GLU A 721 -44.38 34.14 -97.73
N ALA A 722 -43.47 33.17 -97.77
CA ALA A 722 -42.50 32.91 -96.69
C ALA A 722 -41.42 34.01 -96.56
N LEU A 723 -41.10 34.72 -97.64
CA LEU A 723 -40.01 35.71 -97.65
C LEU A 723 -40.39 37.02 -96.94
N ARG A 724 -41.69 37.34 -96.83
CA ARG A 724 -42.16 38.63 -96.30
C ARG A 724 -42.15 38.70 -94.77
N ARG A 725 -42.47 37.60 -94.08
CA ARG A 725 -42.45 37.52 -92.60
C ARG A 725 -41.03 37.57 -92.00
N GLN A 726 -39.99 37.30 -92.79
CA GLN A 726 -38.61 37.26 -92.31
C GLN A 726 -38.05 38.67 -92.03
N GLN A 727 -38.62 39.73 -92.63
CA GLN A 727 -38.13 41.11 -92.48
C GLN A 727 -38.73 41.85 -91.27
N GLU A 728 -39.92 41.49 -90.80
CA GLU A 728 -40.57 42.15 -89.64
C GLU A 728 -39.96 41.70 -88.29
N ALA A 729 -39.42 40.48 -88.21
CA ALA A 729 -38.83 39.93 -86.99
C ALA A 729 -37.49 40.58 -86.58
N ALA A 730 -36.82 41.32 -87.47
CA ALA A 730 -35.52 41.91 -87.21
C ALA A 730 -35.58 43.16 -86.30
N GLY A 731 -36.66 43.93 -86.36
CA GLY A 731 -36.78 45.21 -85.64
C GLY A 731 -36.94 45.08 -84.11
N MET A 732 -37.69 44.08 -83.64
CA MET A 732 -37.91 43.88 -82.20
C MET A 732 -36.68 43.39 -81.45
N LYS A 733 -35.74 42.72 -82.13
CA LYS A 733 -34.53 42.15 -81.49
C LYS A 733 -33.58 43.24 -80.98
N GLN A 734 -33.37 44.30 -81.77
CA GLN A 734 -32.46 45.40 -81.40
C GLN A 734 -32.96 46.24 -80.22
N GLN A 735 -34.28 46.34 -79.99
CA GLN A 735 -34.81 47.05 -78.82
C GLN A 735 -34.67 46.26 -77.52
N GLN A 736 -34.76 44.92 -77.58
CA GLN A 736 -34.59 44.07 -76.40
C GLN A 736 -33.12 44.00 -75.93
N GLU A 737 -32.16 43.93 -76.85
CA GLU A 737 -30.73 43.93 -76.50
C GLU A 737 -30.29 45.26 -75.83
N ALA A 738 -30.81 46.40 -76.29
CA ALA A 738 -30.54 47.70 -75.67
C ALA A 738 -31.13 47.87 -74.26
N ALA A 739 -32.26 47.21 -73.96
CA ALA A 739 -32.84 47.18 -72.62
C ALA A 739 -32.01 46.30 -71.67
N ALA A 740 -31.65 45.09 -72.09
CA ALA A 740 -30.85 44.15 -71.30
C ALA A 740 -29.47 44.73 -70.92
N GLN A 741 -28.83 45.48 -71.82
CA GLN A 741 -27.54 46.13 -71.54
C GLN A 741 -27.62 47.22 -70.45
N ARG A 742 -28.74 47.94 -70.34
CA ARG A 742 -28.95 48.94 -69.27
C ARG A 742 -29.22 48.29 -67.92
N GLU A 743 -29.97 47.20 -67.90
CA GLU A 743 -30.28 46.46 -66.68
C GLU A 743 -29.02 45.79 -66.10
N ALA A 744 -28.20 45.16 -66.95
CA ALA A 744 -26.91 44.61 -66.57
C ALA A 744 -25.95 45.64 -65.94
N LEU A 745 -25.90 46.86 -66.49
CA LEU A 745 -25.04 47.94 -65.94
C LEU A 745 -25.51 48.41 -64.56
N MET A 746 -26.83 48.56 -64.36
CA MET A 746 -27.42 48.89 -63.05
C MET A 746 -27.18 47.79 -62.01
N GLN A 747 -27.21 46.52 -62.44
CA GLN A 747 -26.96 45.38 -61.57
C GLN A 747 -25.49 45.30 -61.15
N GLN A 748 -24.56 45.51 -62.08
CA GLN A 748 -23.12 45.57 -61.81
C GLN A 748 -22.75 46.69 -60.82
N GLN A 749 -23.41 47.85 -60.91
CA GLN A 749 -23.21 48.94 -59.94
C GLN A 749 -23.76 48.61 -58.54
N ARG A 750 -24.89 47.87 -58.45
CA ARG A 750 -25.43 47.40 -57.16
C ARG A 750 -24.52 46.36 -56.51
N GLU A 751 -24.00 45.41 -57.28
CA GLU A 751 -23.08 44.37 -56.79
C GLU A 751 -21.75 44.97 -56.31
N ALA A 752 -21.21 45.97 -57.03
CA ALA A 752 -20.04 46.73 -56.60
C ALA A 752 -20.27 47.46 -55.26
N ALA A 753 -21.40 48.16 -55.11
CA ALA A 753 -21.76 48.84 -53.87
C ALA A 753 -21.99 47.86 -52.69
N GLN A 754 -22.56 46.68 -52.96
CA GLN A 754 -22.73 45.62 -51.96
C GLN A 754 -21.39 45.02 -51.50
N MET A 755 -20.44 44.78 -52.42
CA MET A 755 -19.09 44.35 -52.04
C MET A 755 -18.36 45.39 -51.20
N GLU A 756 -18.46 46.68 -51.55
CA GLU A 756 -17.79 47.73 -50.77
C GLU A 756 -18.40 47.88 -49.36
N ALA A 757 -19.73 47.77 -49.24
CA ALA A 757 -20.41 47.73 -47.95
C ALA A 757 -19.99 46.51 -47.11
N ALA A 758 -19.93 45.32 -47.71
CA ALA A 758 -19.50 44.10 -47.03
C ALA A 758 -18.02 44.16 -46.59
N GLN A 759 -17.14 44.77 -47.38
CA GLN A 759 -15.74 44.98 -47.00
C GLN A 759 -15.60 45.96 -45.83
N ARG A 760 -16.36 47.06 -45.82
CA ARG A 760 -16.39 48.00 -44.68
C ARG A 760 -16.92 47.32 -43.42
N GLU A 761 -17.96 46.50 -43.52
CA GLU A 761 -18.50 45.76 -42.38
C GLU A 761 -17.53 44.70 -41.85
N ALA A 762 -16.83 43.98 -42.74
CA ALA A 762 -15.77 43.04 -42.37
C ALA A 762 -14.61 43.73 -41.64
N ALA A 763 -14.15 44.88 -42.14
CA ALA A 763 -13.12 45.68 -41.49
C ALA A 763 -13.55 46.18 -40.09
N HIS A 764 -14.79 46.63 -39.93
CA HIS A 764 -15.34 47.00 -38.63
C HIS A 764 -15.43 45.80 -37.65
N ARG A 765 -15.82 44.62 -38.13
CA ARG A 765 -15.85 43.39 -37.32
C ARG A 765 -14.44 42.97 -36.89
N GLU A 766 -13.45 43.05 -37.76
CA GLU A 766 -12.05 42.73 -37.42
C GLU A 766 -11.46 43.74 -36.42
N ALA A 767 -11.72 45.04 -36.60
CA ALA A 767 -11.33 46.07 -35.64
C ALA A 767 -11.98 45.85 -34.26
N ALA A 768 -13.25 45.48 -34.22
CA ALA A 768 -13.95 45.14 -32.97
C ALA A 768 -13.38 43.88 -32.29
N GLN A 769 -13.00 42.86 -33.08
CA GLN A 769 -12.34 41.65 -32.54
C GLN A 769 -10.96 41.95 -31.95
N ARG A 770 -10.15 42.78 -32.62
CA ARG A 770 -8.83 43.21 -32.10
C ARG A 770 -8.98 44.02 -30.81
N ALA A 771 -9.94 44.96 -30.76
CA ALA A 771 -10.24 45.73 -29.54
C ALA A 771 -10.73 44.83 -28.39
N ALA A 772 -11.55 43.81 -28.66
CA ALA A 772 -12.00 42.84 -27.67
C ALA A 772 -10.85 41.96 -27.15
N GLN A 773 -9.91 41.55 -28.02
CA GLN A 773 -8.71 40.80 -27.61
C GLN A 773 -7.78 41.66 -26.74
N GLU A 774 -7.57 42.93 -27.08
CA GLU A 774 -6.74 43.84 -26.29
C GLU A 774 -7.36 44.14 -24.91
N ALA A 775 -8.68 44.31 -24.85
CA ALA A 775 -9.41 44.45 -23.59
C ALA A 775 -9.32 43.19 -22.71
N ALA A 776 -9.45 41.99 -23.30
CA ALA A 776 -9.29 40.74 -22.59
C ALA A 776 -7.85 40.55 -22.06
N MET A 777 -6.84 40.96 -22.82
CA MET A 777 -5.44 40.90 -22.39
C MET A 777 -5.17 41.85 -21.21
N LYS A 778 -5.71 43.08 -21.24
CA LYS A 778 -5.63 44.02 -20.11
C LYS A 778 -6.33 43.49 -18.85
N GLN A 779 -7.52 42.88 -18.99
CA GLN A 779 -8.20 42.23 -17.86
C GLN A 779 -7.41 41.05 -17.27
N GLN A 780 -6.74 40.25 -18.10
CA GLN A 780 -5.85 39.19 -17.61
C GLN A 780 -4.63 39.74 -16.88
N GLN A 781 -4.02 40.83 -17.37
CA GLN A 781 -2.91 41.50 -16.68
C GLN A 781 -3.33 42.08 -15.33
N GLU A 782 -4.46 42.79 -15.27
CA GLU A 782 -4.96 43.37 -14.01
C GLU A 782 -5.33 42.28 -12.98
N MET A 783 -5.92 41.17 -13.43
CA MET A 783 -6.19 40.01 -12.58
C MET A 783 -4.89 39.35 -12.06
N ALA A 784 -3.86 39.23 -12.91
CA ALA A 784 -2.55 38.71 -12.50
C ALA A 784 -1.84 39.63 -11.50
N GLU A 785 -1.95 40.95 -11.64
CA GLU A 785 -1.40 41.90 -10.67
C GLU A 785 -2.14 41.87 -9.34
N ARG A 786 -3.48 41.81 -9.35
CA ARG A 786 -4.29 41.62 -8.13
C ARG A 786 -3.95 40.30 -7.43
N GLN A 787 -3.70 39.22 -8.18
CA GLN A 787 -3.24 37.94 -7.62
C GLN A 787 -1.85 38.08 -6.96
N ARG A 788 -0.88 38.73 -7.61
CA ARG A 788 0.45 38.98 -7.02
C ARG A 788 0.36 39.84 -5.76
N GLN A 789 -0.48 40.87 -5.74
CA GLN A 789 -0.67 41.72 -4.55
C GLN A 789 -1.32 40.96 -3.39
N ALA A 790 -2.33 40.11 -3.67
CA ALA A 790 -2.94 39.25 -2.68
C ALA A 790 -1.96 38.20 -2.12
N GLU A 791 -1.11 37.63 -2.98
CA GLU A 791 -0.04 36.71 -2.57
C GLU A 791 1.01 37.41 -1.71
N LEU A 792 1.42 38.64 -2.06
CA LEU A 792 2.36 39.44 -1.27
C LEU A 792 1.78 39.80 0.11
N GLN A 793 0.50 40.20 0.19
CA GLN A 793 -0.19 40.44 1.47
C GLN A 793 -0.26 39.16 2.31
N ARG A 794 -0.55 38.01 1.68
CA ARG A 794 -0.57 36.73 2.36
C ARG A 794 0.81 36.35 2.91
N GLN A 795 1.88 36.54 2.13
CA GLN A 795 3.26 36.31 2.60
C GLN A 795 3.62 37.23 3.77
N GLN A 796 3.19 38.50 3.75
CA GLN A 796 3.37 39.42 4.89
C GLN A 796 2.59 38.98 6.14
N GLN A 797 1.35 38.49 5.99
CA GLN A 797 0.58 37.94 7.10
C GLN A 797 1.20 36.65 7.66
N GLU A 798 1.65 35.72 6.80
CA GLU A 798 2.33 34.50 7.23
C GLU A 798 3.68 34.82 7.92
N ALA A 799 4.42 35.83 7.45
CA ALA A 799 5.64 36.31 8.12
C ALA A 799 5.35 36.94 9.49
N ALA A 800 4.31 37.78 9.60
CA ALA A 800 3.89 38.37 10.87
C ALA A 800 3.42 37.31 11.88
N GLN A 801 2.70 36.29 11.43
CA GLN A 801 2.29 35.16 12.26
C GLN A 801 3.49 34.34 12.76
N ARG A 802 4.50 34.09 11.91
CA ARG A 802 5.75 33.41 12.33
C ARG A 802 6.51 34.23 13.37
N ALA A 803 6.65 35.53 13.17
CA ALA A 803 7.30 36.42 14.15
C ALA A 803 6.56 36.44 15.50
N ALA A 804 5.21 36.45 15.48
CA ALA A 804 4.41 36.36 16.70
C ALA A 804 4.54 34.99 17.41
N GLN A 805 4.62 33.89 16.65
CA GLN A 805 4.85 32.55 17.18
C GLN A 805 6.25 32.42 17.81
N GLU A 806 7.29 32.96 17.17
CA GLU A 806 8.66 32.95 17.72
C GLU A 806 8.75 33.77 19.02
N ALA A 807 8.10 34.94 19.08
CA ALA A 807 8.01 35.76 20.28
C ALA A 807 7.29 35.04 21.43
N ALA A 808 6.16 34.37 21.14
CA ALA A 808 5.43 33.57 22.13
C ALA A 808 6.25 32.36 22.61
N MET A 809 7.01 31.70 21.72
CA MET A 809 7.86 30.58 22.06
C MET A 809 9.00 30.99 23.00
N LYS A 810 9.66 32.14 22.75
CA LYS A 810 10.68 32.70 23.65
C LYS A 810 10.11 33.02 25.03
N GLN A 811 8.93 33.62 25.12
CA GLN A 811 8.26 33.88 26.40
C GLN A 811 7.90 32.59 27.15
N ALA A 812 7.45 31.55 26.46
CA ALA A 812 7.17 30.24 27.05
C ALA A 812 8.44 29.53 27.56
N GLN A 813 9.55 29.61 26.82
CA GLN A 813 10.85 29.10 27.25
C GLN A 813 11.35 29.82 28.51
N GLU A 814 11.28 31.15 28.54
CA GLU A 814 11.72 31.95 29.69
C GLU A 814 10.87 31.67 30.95
N GLN A 815 9.56 31.45 30.78
CA GLN A 815 8.68 31.00 31.88
C GLN A 815 9.03 29.58 32.36
N ALA A 816 9.30 28.65 31.45
CA ALA A 816 9.69 27.29 31.80
C ALA A 816 11.04 27.24 32.54
N GLU A 817 12.02 28.06 32.16
CA GLU A 817 13.29 28.17 32.89
C GLU A 817 13.09 28.73 34.30
N ARG A 818 12.28 29.78 34.47
CA ARG A 818 11.93 30.31 35.80
C ARG A 818 11.23 29.27 36.68
N GLN A 819 10.34 28.46 36.10
CA GLN A 819 9.68 27.35 36.81
C GLN A 819 10.69 26.26 37.23
N ARG A 820 11.58 25.84 36.32
CA ARG A 820 12.65 24.87 36.64
C ARG A 820 13.58 25.37 37.74
N GLN A 821 13.94 26.67 37.74
CA GLN A 821 14.76 27.26 38.80
C GLN A 821 14.03 27.27 40.15
N ALA A 822 12.74 27.62 40.18
CA ALA A 822 11.93 27.57 41.40
C ALA A 822 11.75 26.14 41.93
N GLU A 823 11.58 25.15 41.05
CA GLU A 823 11.50 23.74 41.43
C GLU A 823 12.84 23.22 41.97
N LEU A 824 13.97 23.58 41.33
CA LEU A 824 15.30 23.23 41.81
C LEU A 824 15.57 23.80 43.22
N GLN A 825 15.18 25.06 43.47
CA GLN A 825 15.27 25.66 44.81
C GLN A 825 14.40 24.92 45.84
N ARG A 826 13.18 24.51 45.47
CA ARG A 826 12.30 23.72 46.34
C ARG A 826 12.90 22.34 46.66
N GLN A 827 13.47 21.66 45.67
CA GLN A 827 14.16 20.37 45.88
C GLN A 827 15.39 20.53 46.78
N GLN A 828 16.17 21.61 46.63
CA GLN A 828 17.28 21.91 47.52
C GLN A 828 16.84 22.17 48.97
N GLN A 829 15.73 22.90 49.17
CA GLN A 829 15.15 23.13 50.50
C GLN A 829 14.64 21.83 51.14
N GLU A 830 13.97 20.96 50.37
CA GLU A 830 13.49 19.68 50.87
C GLU A 830 14.64 18.72 51.20
N ALA A 831 15.68 18.67 50.36
CA ALA A 831 16.88 17.88 50.63
C ALA A 831 17.61 18.34 51.90
N ALA A 832 17.73 19.65 52.11
CA ALA A 832 18.28 20.21 53.35
C ALA A 832 17.45 19.86 54.59
N MET A 833 16.11 19.89 54.48
CA MET A 833 15.22 19.47 55.58
C MET A 833 15.37 17.97 55.90
N ARG A 834 15.46 17.10 54.88
CA ARG A 834 15.70 15.67 55.08
C ARG A 834 17.05 15.38 55.74
N GLN A 835 18.12 16.06 55.31
CA GLN A 835 19.44 15.93 55.94
C GLN A 835 19.43 16.36 57.42
N GLN A 836 18.67 17.41 57.78
CA GLN A 836 18.49 17.79 59.19
C GLN A 836 17.69 16.75 59.98
N GLN A 837 16.66 16.14 59.39
CA GLN A 837 15.87 15.08 60.04
C GLN A 837 16.72 13.81 60.26
N GLU A 838 17.44 13.33 59.25
CA GLU A 838 18.36 12.19 59.36
C GLU A 838 19.48 12.45 60.37
N ALA A 839 20.03 13.66 60.43
CA ALA A 839 21.03 14.03 61.43
C ALA A 839 20.45 14.01 62.86
N ALA A 840 19.23 14.51 63.05
CA ALA A 840 18.54 14.48 64.34
C ALA A 840 18.15 13.04 64.77
N GLU A 841 17.79 12.18 63.82
CA GLU A 841 17.51 10.77 64.06
C GLU A 841 18.77 10.01 64.48
N ARG A 842 19.89 10.16 63.74
CA ARG A 842 21.18 9.58 64.13
C ARG A 842 21.66 10.04 65.51
N GLN A 843 21.41 11.31 65.88
CA GLN A 843 21.70 11.80 67.23
C GLN A 843 20.85 11.11 68.31
N ARG A 844 19.57 10.83 68.02
CA ARG A 844 18.69 10.07 68.94
C ARG A 844 19.11 8.61 69.05
N GLU A 845 19.44 7.96 67.95
CA GLU A 845 19.93 6.58 67.94
C GLU A 845 21.25 6.44 68.71
N ALA A 846 22.22 7.33 68.46
CA ALA A 846 23.48 7.36 69.20
C ALA A 846 23.28 7.59 70.71
N MET A 847 22.33 8.46 71.08
CA MET A 847 21.97 8.68 72.49
C MET A 847 21.32 7.44 73.13
N GLN A 848 20.42 6.76 72.41
CA GLN A 848 19.81 5.51 72.88
C GLN A 848 20.84 4.37 73.00
N GLN A 849 21.78 4.27 72.06
CA GLN A 849 22.85 3.28 72.12
C GLN A 849 23.77 3.54 73.33
N ALA A 850 24.20 4.79 73.54
CA ALA A 850 24.99 5.17 74.71
C ALA A 850 24.27 4.86 76.04
N GLN A 851 22.95 5.06 76.10
CA GLN A 851 22.14 4.68 77.27
C GLN A 851 22.09 3.16 77.49
N ARG A 852 21.98 2.35 76.42
CA ARG A 852 22.02 0.88 76.51
C ARG A 852 23.38 0.38 76.98
N GLU A 853 24.47 0.88 76.39
CA GLU A 853 25.83 0.52 76.79
C GLU A 853 26.14 0.92 78.24
N ALA A 854 25.66 2.08 78.70
CA ALA A 854 25.77 2.50 80.10
C ALA A 854 24.97 1.58 81.04
N ALA A 855 23.75 1.18 80.65
CA ALA A 855 22.94 0.23 81.43
C ALA A 855 23.58 -1.15 81.53
N GLU A 856 24.16 -1.67 80.43
CA GLU A 856 24.90 -2.94 80.45
C GLU A 856 26.15 -2.87 81.34
N ARG A 857 26.91 -1.76 81.29
CA ARG A 857 28.07 -1.58 82.19
C ARG A 857 27.63 -1.57 83.65
N ALA A 858 26.58 -0.83 83.99
CA ALA A 858 26.03 -0.81 85.35
C ALA A 858 25.53 -2.19 85.82
N GLN A 859 24.92 -3.00 84.94
CA GLN A 859 24.54 -4.37 85.26
C GLN A 859 25.76 -5.30 85.49
N ARG A 860 26.81 -5.16 84.69
CA ARG A 860 28.06 -5.93 84.87
C ARG A 860 28.75 -5.57 86.19
N GLU A 861 28.89 -4.29 86.49
CA GLU A 861 29.45 -3.83 87.78
C GLU A 861 28.61 -4.29 88.98
N ALA A 862 27.28 -4.27 88.88
CA ALA A 862 26.40 -4.77 89.94
C ALA A 862 26.55 -6.28 90.16
N MET A 863 26.69 -7.06 89.08
CA MET A 863 26.92 -8.50 89.15
C MET A 863 28.31 -8.84 89.74
N GLU A 864 29.33 -8.05 89.39
CA GLU A 864 30.68 -8.21 89.93
C GLU A 864 30.73 -7.88 91.43
N ARG A 865 30.14 -6.76 91.87
CA ARG A 865 30.00 -6.42 93.30
C ARG A 865 29.22 -7.49 94.08
N ALA A 866 28.14 -8.03 93.52
CA ALA A 866 27.38 -9.11 94.15
C ALA A 866 28.22 -10.41 94.30
N ARG A 867 29.12 -10.69 93.34
CA ARG A 867 30.06 -11.80 93.40
C ARG A 867 31.16 -11.59 94.44
N GLU A 868 31.70 -10.38 94.53
CA GLU A 868 32.68 -9.99 95.57
C GLU A 868 32.08 -10.05 96.98
N GLU A 869 30.85 -9.55 97.16
CA GLU A 869 30.13 -9.69 98.43
C GLU A 869 29.86 -11.17 98.78
N GLY A 870 29.46 -11.98 97.80
CA GLY A 870 29.28 -13.42 97.99
C GLY A 870 30.57 -14.12 98.43
N ALA A 871 31.71 -13.78 97.81
CA ALA A 871 33.02 -14.30 98.18
C ALA A 871 33.45 -13.85 99.59
N ARG A 872 33.23 -12.58 99.95
CA ARG A 872 33.47 -12.08 101.32
C ARG A 872 32.65 -12.82 102.36
N ARG A 873 31.35 -13.03 102.12
CA ARG A 873 30.47 -13.78 103.04
C ARG A 873 30.95 -15.22 103.24
N GLN A 874 31.35 -15.91 102.17
CA GLN A 874 31.94 -17.26 102.26
C GLN A 874 33.27 -17.26 103.03
N GLN A 875 34.11 -16.24 102.85
CA GLN A 875 35.37 -16.11 103.60
C GLN A 875 35.14 -15.83 105.09
N GLU A 876 34.16 -14.99 105.43
CA GLU A 876 33.74 -14.74 106.81
C GLU A 876 33.16 -16.00 107.48
N GLU A 877 32.30 -16.75 106.77
CA GLU A 877 31.78 -18.03 107.27
C GLU A 877 32.90 -19.07 107.47
N GLY A 878 33.83 -19.18 106.52
CA GLY A 878 35.01 -20.04 106.67
C GLY A 878 35.90 -19.65 107.84
N ASN A 879 36.07 -18.35 108.11
CA ASN A 879 36.79 -17.86 109.28
C ASN A 879 36.04 -18.17 110.59
N ARG A 880 34.71 -17.97 110.64
CA ARG A 880 33.88 -18.34 111.81
C ARG A 880 33.93 -19.85 112.09
N GLN A 881 33.92 -20.69 111.05
CA GLN A 881 34.07 -22.14 111.19
C GLN A 881 35.45 -22.52 111.74
N ARG A 882 36.52 -21.90 111.25
CA ARG A 882 37.89 -22.11 111.78
C ARG A 882 38.01 -21.66 113.23
N GLU A 883 37.41 -20.53 113.60
CA GLU A 883 37.40 -20.03 114.98
C GLU A 883 36.61 -20.96 115.90
N ASN A 884 35.45 -21.47 115.46
CA ASN A 884 34.68 -22.46 116.22
C ASN A 884 35.45 -23.79 116.40
N MET A 885 36.14 -24.30 115.37
CA MET A 885 37.00 -25.48 115.55
C MET A 885 38.15 -25.22 116.51
N ARG A 886 38.77 -24.02 116.47
CA ARG A 886 39.80 -23.64 117.42
C ARG A 886 39.27 -23.58 118.86
N ARG A 887 38.09 -22.98 119.07
CA ARG A 887 37.43 -22.97 120.40
C ARG A 887 37.13 -24.39 120.88
N GLN A 888 36.64 -25.29 120.02
CA GLN A 888 36.44 -26.71 120.37
C GLN A 888 37.75 -27.44 120.72
N GLN A 889 38.86 -27.11 120.06
CA GLN A 889 40.19 -27.64 120.43
C GLN A 889 40.64 -27.10 121.80
N GLU A 890 40.57 -25.79 122.02
CA GLU A 890 40.92 -25.16 123.30
C GLU A 890 40.03 -25.67 124.46
N ASP A 891 38.73 -25.90 124.23
CA ASP A 891 37.83 -26.52 125.23
C ASP A 891 38.14 -28.01 125.46
N GLY A 892 38.51 -28.74 124.41
CA GLY A 892 38.98 -30.13 124.51
C GLY A 892 40.30 -30.26 125.27
N GLU A 893 41.22 -29.30 125.12
CA GLU A 893 42.45 -29.20 125.90
C GLU A 893 42.16 -28.85 127.37
N ARG A 894 41.30 -27.86 127.64
CA ARG A 894 40.84 -27.54 129.01
C ARG A 894 40.22 -28.76 129.71
N GLN A 895 39.39 -29.54 129.02
CA GLN A 895 38.79 -30.76 129.56
C GLN A 895 39.85 -31.85 129.84
N ARG A 896 40.88 -31.98 128.99
CA ARG A 896 42.01 -32.90 129.23
C ARG A 896 42.82 -32.46 130.45
N ASP A 897 43.17 -31.19 130.54
CA ASP A 897 43.92 -30.64 131.69
C ASP A 897 43.13 -30.76 132.99
N GLU A 898 41.81 -30.50 132.97
CA GLU A 898 40.95 -30.70 134.14
C GLU A 898 40.85 -32.18 134.51
N SER A 899 40.79 -33.10 133.54
CA SER A 899 40.78 -34.55 133.81
C SER A 899 42.12 -35.04 134.39
N MET A 900 43.25 -34.53 133.89
CA MET A 900 44.59 -34.78 134.43
C MET A 900 44.73 -34.26 135.86
N ARG A 901 44.22 -33.05 136.13
CA ARG A 901 44.21 -32.46 137.47
C ARG A 901 43.36 -33.26 138.45
N ARG A 902 42.16 -33.69 138.03
CA ARG A 902 41.29 -34.60 138.83
C ARG A 902 41.99 -35.94 139.11
N GLN A 903 42.68 -36.53 138.14
CA GLN A 903 43.49 -37.74 138.35
C GLN A 903 44.65 -37.50 139.33
N GLN A 904 45.34 -36.35 139.27
CA GLN A 904 46.37 -35.98 140.26
C GLN A 904 45.81 -35.78 141.66
N GLU A 905 44.64 -35.14 141.80
CA GLU A 905 43.97 -34.94 143.08
C GLU A 905 43.51 -36.29 143.69
N ASP A 906 42.96 -37.21 142.88
CA ASP A 906 42.60 -38.57 143.31
C ASP A 906 43.84 -39.43 143.66
N ALA A 907 44.92 -39.34 142.88
CA ALA A 907 46.18 -40.00 143.20
C ALA A 907 46.77 -39.48 144.52
N SER A 908 46.68 -38.17 144.77
CA SER A 908 47.12 -37.53 146.02
C SER A 908 46.25 -37.96 147.21
N ARG A 909 44.93 -38.07 147.04
CA ARG A 909 44.01 -38.60 148.06
C ARG A 909 44.33 -40.06 148.39
N ARG A 910 44.54 -40.92 147.38
CA ARG A 910 44.92 -42.33 147.57
C ARG A 910 46.27 -42.46 148.29
N ALA A 911 47.27 -41.66 147.93
CA ALA A 911 48.56 -41.64 148.61
C ALA A 911 48.44 -41.19 150.09
N ALA A 912 47.53 -40.25 150.40
CA ALA A 912 47.24 -39.83 151.77
C ALA A 912 46.49 -40.91 152.57
N GLU A 913 45.55 -41.64 151.97
CA GLU A 913 44.89 -42.80 152.59
C GLU A 913 45.86 -43.96 152.85
N ASP A 914 46.74 -44.29 151.90
CA ASP A 914 47.75 -45.33 152.07
C ASP A 914 48.76 -44.96 153.17
N SER A 915 49.11 -43.67 153.26
CA SER A 915 49.96 -43.14 154.35
C SER A 915 49.28 -43.25 155.72
N ARG A 916 47.96 -43.02 155.80
CA ARG A 916 47.18 -43.25 157.04
C ARG A 916 47.09 -44.73 157.39
N ARG A 917 46.81 -45.61 156.42
CA ARG A 917 46.78 -47.07 156.63
C ARG A 917 48.12 -47.61 157.14
N ARG A 918 49.24 -47.14 156.59
CA ARG A 918 50.59 -47.51 157.06
C ARG A 918 50.90 -46.99 158.46
N ALA A 919 50.35 -45.83 158.87
CA ALA A 919 50.47 -45.33 160.24
C ALA A 919 49.65 -46.17 161.25
N ASP A 920 48.43 -46.57 160.88
CA ASP A 920 47.60 -47.45 161.71
C ASP A 920 48.18 -48.87 161.83
N GLU A 921 48.76 -49.42 160.75
CA GLU A 921 49.37 -50.75 160.77
C GLU A 921 50.66 -50.78 161.61
N ASN A 922 51.49 -49.73 161.54
CA ASN A 922 52.69 -49.62 162.36
C ASN A 922 52.38 -49.38 163.86
N SER A 923 51.18 -48.88 164.17
CA SER A 923 50.67 -48.76 165.55
C SER A 923 50.22 -50.10 166.15
N ARG A 924 50.02 -51.13 165.33
CA ARG A 924 49.56 -52.48 165.75
C ARG A 924 50.69 -53.53 165.81
N ARG A 925 51.96 -53.13 165.63
CA ARG A 925 53.15 -53.99 165.74
C ARG A 925 54.11 -53.57 166.88
N ARG A 926 53.55 -52.94 167.92
CA ARG A 926 54.19 -52.85 169.25
C ARG A 926 53.83 -54.08 170.08
#